data_AF-A0A4E0QL50-F1
#
_entry.id   AF-A0A4E0QL50-F1
#
_cell.length_a   1.000
_cell.length_b   1.000
_cell.length_c   1.000
_cell.angle_alpha   90.00
_cell.angle_beta   90.00
_cell.angle_gamma   90.00
#
_symmetry.space_group_name_H-M   'P 1'
#
loop_
_entity.id
_entity.type
_entity.pdbx_description
1 polymer ?
#
loop_
_entity_poly.entity_id
_entity_poly.type
_entity_poly.pdbx_seq_one_letter_code
_entity_poly.pdbx_strand_id
1 'polypeptide(L)'
;MEINFIDLQFGSILLLLIIGFVGGLVSGFIGASGAFILTPAMMSLGVPAIVAVGTNMCHNFPKAFIGALKRVKAGQVDMKLAIVIALSAVIGVFYGASIQIYIKETFGNLGSNLYVSLVFIIVLAIVGTYALYRAIKGETSEQSRVAAWVQTVNVPGTMMYFSSIGAKVSLLFVIVLGFANGLLAATIAVGGFFGVPAMMYILGVSGLRASATHLIVAFVISLWGTIQYASSGFVDIRLVIILLAGSLFGIQLGTIGTTYVKDYMIKVVMGVLMILVLVSLALKMPFYLSELGHIEPFNESMMIVLDQASFAILILALVIGAVIILQAFISGAFKYAKKQALIEEEEAITRKAALAPFPSSSAQLLPTGRFEKIMVVSDRSDSSIAAAREAIRLAQRTDGILSVMSVIVTNPEHESLAKQLIEKENKDALANLETLKTNANDAGVDCKISLRHGIEISQEIVDEAEKSRADVIVMGRRGYTGLMRVMMGSNTAKVIGYAHCSVLIVPKTAKIEGKKILLAVDGSRYSDTAATTVMSLAKHLHASVLIVSVVYSEHQEKRYSEATEEITRVDNFLTQEGISTEGRVLSGRPAEAIVEVANAKGVDLIVMGSHGRTGLDRVLLGSVSDRVIGYAECAVLVVKAA
;
A
#
# COMPACT_ATOMS: atom_id res chain seq x y z
N MET A 1 35.05 -33.07 -7.81
CA MET A 1 34.90 -31.62 -8.08
C MET A 1 35.27 -30.89 -6.79
N GLU A 2 36.44 -30.26 -6.73
CA GLU A 2 36.78 -29.38 -5.60
C GLU A 2 35.96 -28.10 -5.71
N ILE A 3 34.97 -27.94 -4.85
CA ILE A 3 34.24 -26.68 -4.70
C ILE A 3 35.06 -25.84 -3.72
N ASN A 4 35.97 -25.03 -4.26
CA ASN A 4 36.73 -24.06 -3.47
C ASN A 4 35.79 -22.91 -3.09
N PHE A 5 35.13 -23.05 -1.95
CA PHE A 5 34.44 -21.93 -1.33
C PHE A 5 35.44 -20.92 -0.77
N ILE A 6 35.06 -19.64 -0.76
CA ILE A 6 35.92 -18.56 -0.27
C ILE A 6 36.28 -18.77 1.21
N ASP A 7 37.51 -18.42 1.57
CA ASP A 7 37.94 -18.35 2.96
C ASP A 7 37.38 -17.07 3.63
N LEU A 8 36.71 -17.25 4.76
CA LEU A 8 35.96 -16.19 5.43
C LEU A 8 36.81 -15.58 6.55
N GLN A 9 37.67 -14.65 6.18
CA GLN A 9 38.38 -13.78 7.11
C GLN A 9 37.46 -12.68 7.65
N PHE A 10 37.81 -12.10 8.80
CA PHE A 10 37.01 -11.03 9.42
C PHE A 10 36.71 -9.87 8.45
N GLY A 11 37.71 -9.47 7.64
CA GLY A 11 37.54 -8.41 6.64
C GLY A 11 36.55 -8.76 5.53
N SER A 12 36.57 -9.98 5.00
CA SER A 12 35.64 -10.42 3.97
C SER A 12 34.22 -10.59 4.52
N ILE A 13 34.06 -11.05 5.76
CA ILE A 13 32.76 -11.11 6.45
C ILE A 13 32.15 -9.70 6.59
N LEU A 14 32.92 -8.73 7.09
CA LEU A 14 32.45 -7.36 7.26
C LEU A 14 32.03 -6.75 5.91
N LEU A 15 32.84 -6.96 4.88
CA LEU A 15 32.55 -6.46 3.54
C LEU A 15 31.30 -7.12 2.93
N LEU A 16 31.12 -8.44 3.09
CA LEU A 16 29.91 -9.14 2.67
C LEU A 16 28.67 -8.65 3.42
N LEU A 17 28.79 -8.32 4.71
CA LEU A 17 27.69 -7.73 5.48
C LEU A 17 27.30 -6.36 4.91
N ILE A 18 28.28 -5.51 4.57
CA ILE A 18 28.05 -4.20 3.94
C ILE A 18 27.42 -4.37 2.55
N ILE A 19 27.95 -5.27 1.71
CA ILE A 19 27.38 -5.57 0.38
C ILE A 19 25.93 -6.06 0.53
N GLY A 20 25.68 -6.94 1.50
CA GLY A 20 24.35 -7.43 1.84
C GLY A 20 23.43 -6.27 2.24
N PHE A 21 23.89 -5.38 3.13
CA PHE A 21 23.16 -4.19 3.56
C PHE A 21 22.80 -3.26 2.40
N VAL A 22 23.79 -2.87 1.58
CA VAL A 22 23.56 -1.97 0.44
C VAL A 22 22.66 -2.62 -0.60
N GLY A 23 22.88 -3.90 -0.92
CA GLY A 23 22.00 -4.62 -1.85
C GLY A 23 20.58 -4.80 -1.30
N GLY A 24 20.42 -4.95 0.01
CA GLY A 24 19.13 -4.92 0.69
C GLY A 24 18.46 -3.55 0.56
N LEU A 25 19.22 -2.47 0.79
CA LEU A 25 18.76 -1.09 0.68
C LEU A 25 18.31 -0.75 -0.74
N VAL A 26 19.09 -1.14 -1.75
CA VAL A 26 18.72 -1.03 -3.17
C VAL A 26 17.48 -1.87 -3.48
N SER A 27 17.41 -3.10 -2.97
CA SER A 27 16.27 -3.99 -3.18
C SER A 27 14.97 -3.44 -2.58
N GLY A 28 15.03 -2.90 -1.36
CA GLY A 28 13.89 -2.26 -0.70
C GLY A 28 13.46 -0.97 -1.38
N PHE A 29 14.41 -0.21 -1.92
CA PHE A 29 14.16 1.08 -2.58
C PHE A 29 13.60 0.94 -4.01
N ILE A 30 14.14 0.00 -4.80
CA ILE A 30 13.72 -0.22 -6.20
C ILE A 30 12.55 -1.21 -6.29
N GLY A 31 12.41 -2.11 -5.31
CA GLY A 31 11.44 -3.20 -5.37
C GLY A 31 11.82 -4.29 -6.37
N ALA A 32 13.11 -4.38 -6.72
CA ALA A 32 13.72 -5.44 -7.52
C ALA A 32 14.73 -6.25 -6.68
N SER A 33 15.13 -7.44 -7.14
CA SER A 33 16.16 -8.21 -6.45
C SER A 33 17.50 -7.47 -6.54
N GLY A 34 18.11 -7.10 -5.40
CA GLY A 34 19.45 -6.51 -5.33
C GLY A 34 20.57 -7.42 -5.86
N ALA A 35 20.19 -8.59 -6.37
CA ALA A 35 21.06 -9.59 -6.96
C ALA A 35 21.96 -9.09 -8.09
N PHE A 36 21.51 -8.10 -8.86
CA PHE A 36 22.32 -7.53 -9.95
C PHE A 36 23.60 -6.85 -9.46
N ILE A 37 23.66 -6.49 -8.17
CA ILE A 37 24.83 -5.96 -7.49
C ILE A 37 25.56 -7.06 -6.72
N LEU A 38 24.81 -7.93 -6.04
CA LEU A 38 25.37 -8.97 -5.18
C LEU A 38 26.19 -10.01 -5.96
N THR A 39 25.74 -10.44 -7.14
CA THR A 39 26.47 -11.44 -7.94
C THR A 39 27.84 -10.91 -8.39
N PRO A 40 27.94 -9.73 -9.05
CA PRO A 40 29.23 -9.13 -9.38
C PRO A 40 30.13 -8.86 -8.16
N ALA A 41 29.54 -8.46 -7.04
CA ALA A 41 30.29 -8.20 -5.82
C ALA A 41 30.92 -9.48 -5.26
N MET A 42 30.16 -10.57 -5.16
CA MET A 42 30.70 -11.87 -4.76
C MET A 42 31.79 -12.36 -5.73
N MET A 43 31.58 -12.21 -7.04
CA MET A 43 32.58 -12.57 -8.06
C MET A 43 33.86 -11.75 -7.94
N SER A 44 33.75 -10.47 -7.57
CA SER A 44 34.91 -9.62 -7.33
C SER A 44 35.67 -9.97 -6.05
N LEU A 45 35.02 -10.66 -5.11
CA LEU A 45 35.67 -11.25 -3.93
C LEU A 45 36.24 -12.65 -4.21
N GLY A 46 36.21 -13.11 -5.46
CA GLY A 46 36.77 -14.40 -5.86
C GLY A 46 35.80 -15.58 -5.75
N VAL A 47 34.52 -15.34 -5.46
CA VAL A 47 33.49 -16.40 -5.49
C VAL A 47 33.23 -16.81 -6.94
N PRO A 48 33.33 -18.10 -7.31
CA PRO A 48 33.00 -18.54 -8.66
C PRO A 48 31.56 -18.16 -9.05
N ALA A 49 31.34 -17.76 -10.31
CA ALA A 49 30.07 -17.20 -10.74
C ALA A 49 28.89 -18.16 -10.53
N ILE A 50 29.06 -19.45 -10.81
CA ILE A 50 28.01 -20.45 -10.53
C ILE A 50 27.64 -20.52 -9.04
N VAL A 51 28.63 -20.41 -8.14
CA VAL A 51 28.39 -20.39 -6.68
C VAL A 51 27.76 -19.08 -6.26
N ALA A 52 28.20 -17.95 -6.82
CA ALA A 52 27.61 -16.63 -6.58
C ALA A 52 26.13 -16.62 -7.00
N VAL A 53 25.80 -17.16 -8.17
CA VAL A 53 24.42 -17.25 -8.68
C VAL A 53 23.57 -18.15 -7.79
N GLY A 54 24.01 -19.37 -7.49
CA GLY A 54 23.28 -20.30 -6.62
C GLY A 54 23.05 -19.74 -5.21
N THR A 55 24.09 -19.18 -4.60
CA THR A 55 24.03 -18.49 -3.30
C THR A 55 23.03 -17.35 -3.32
N ASN A 56 22.98 -16.55 -4.39
CA ASN A 56 22.07 -15.43 -4.51
C ASN A 56 20.60 -15.87 -4.71
N MET A 57 20.36 -16.99 -5.40
CA MET A 57 19.02 -17.59 -5.47
C MET A 57 18.53 -17.99 -4.08
N CYS A 58 19.40 -18.62 -3.28
CA CYS A 58 19.11 -18.99 -1.89
C CYS A 58 18.89 -17.76 -1.01
N HIS A 59 19.71 -16.73 -1.15
CA HIS A 59 19.54 -15.44 -0.46
C HIS A 59 18.20 -14.78 -0.80
N ASN A 60 17.77 -14.82 -2.06
CA ASN A 60 16.57 -14.14 -2.50
C ASN A 60 15.25 -14.84 -2.09
N PHE A 61 15.27 -16.17 -1.94
CA PHE A 61 14.11 -16.99 -1.56
C PHE A 61 13.33 -16.46 -0.33
N PRO A 62 13.92 -16.34 0.88
CA PRO A 62 13.19 -15.93 2.06
C PRO A 62 12.72 -14.46 2.01
N LYS A 63 13.50 -13.59 1.36
CA LYS A 63 13.13 -12.17 1.18
C LYS A 63 11.94 -11.99 0.26
N ALA A 64 11.95 -12.67 -0.89
CA ALA A 64 10.87 -12.62 -1.85
C ALA A 64 9.57 -13.20 -1.25
N PHE A 65 9.67 -14.25 -0.43
CA PHE A 65 8.53 -14.81 0.30
C PHE A 65 7.86 -13.77 1.22
N ILE A 66 8.63 -13.13 2.11
CA ILE A 66 8.10 -12.12 3.04
C ILE A 66 7.51 -10.93 2.28
N GLY A 67 8.21 -10.46 1.23
CA GLY A 67 7.73 -9.39 0.36
C GLY A 67 6.42 -9.73 -0.35
N ALA A 68 6.31 -10.95 -0.91
CA ALA A 68 5.12 -11.44 -1.57
C ALA A 68 3.91 -11.48 -0.60
N LEU A 69 4.09 -12.05 0.60
CA LEU A 69 3.03 -12.10 1.61
C LEU A 69 2.48 -10.71 1.96
N LYS A 70 3.36 -9.73 2.14
CA LYS A 70 2.97 -8.34 2.45
C LYS A 70 2.18 -7.70 1.30
N ARG A 71 2.60 -7.91 0.06
CA ARG A 71 1.95 -7.33 -1.14
C ARG A 71 0.62 -7.99 -1.48
N VAL A 72 0.48 -9.30 -1.25
CA VAL A 72 -0.80 -10.01 -1.37
C VAL A 72 -1.80 -9.47 -0.37
N LYS A 73 -1.40 -9.31 0.90
CA LYS A 73 -2.26 -8.70 1.95
C LYS A 73 -2.68 -7.28 1.61
N ALA A 74 -1.83 -6.52 0.91
CA ALA A 74 -2.14 -5.16 0.46
C ALA A 74 -3.03 -5.08 -0.79
N GLY A 75 -3.43 -6.21 -1.40
CA GLY A 75 -4.27 -6.23 -2.60
C GLY A 75 -3.60 -5.66 -3.87
N GLN A 76 -2.25 -5.62 -3.89
CA GLN A 76 -1.48 -4.98 -4.97
C GLN A 76 -1.04 -5.96 -6.07
N VAL A 77 -1.28 -7.25 -5.89
CA VAL A 77 -0.76 -8.32 -6.75
C VAL A 77 -1.83 -8.86 -7.70
N ASP A 78 -1.46 -9.06 -8.96
CA ASP A 78 -2.25 -9.86 -9.90
C ASP A 78 -1.86 -11.33 -9.78
N MET A 79 -2.63 -12.08 -8.98
CA MET A 79 -2.36 -13.51 -8.74
C MET A 79 -2.38 -14.34 -10.01
N LYS A 80 -3.24 -14.00 -10.98
CA LYS A 80 -3.36 -14.78 -12.22
C LYS A 80 -2.11 -14.59 -13.07
N LEU A 81 -1.68 -13.33 -13.26
CA LEU A 81 -0.46 -13.03 -14.01
C LEU A 81 0.77 -13.66 -13.33
N ALA A 82 0.87 -13.55 -12.00
CA ALA A 82 1.96 -14.14 -11.24
C ALA A 82 2.07 -15.65 -11.43
N ILE A 83 0.95 -16.39 -11.36
CA ILE A 83 0.95 -17.85 -11.49
C ILE A 83 1.39 -18.28 -12.89
N VAL A 84 0.88 -17.64 -13.95
CA VAL A 84 1.24 -17.98 -15.34
C VAL A 84 2.73 -17.73 -15.60
N ILE A 85 3.23 -16.56 -15.18
CA ILE A 85 4.67 -16.23 -15.31
C ILE A 85 5.50 -17.21 -14.48
N ALA A 86 5.09 -17.53 -13.25
CA ALA A 86 5.83 -18.43 -12.38
C ALA A 86 5.94 -19.84 -12.97
N LEU A 87 4.86 -20.41 -13.51
CA LEU A 87 4.88 -21.76 -14.10
C LEU A 87 5.86 -21.87 -15.28
N SER A 88 5.84 -20.90 -16.19
CA SER A 88 6.78 -20.86 -17.32
C SER A 88 8.21 -20.51 -16.87
N ALA A 89 8.36 -19.67 -15.85
CA ALA A 89 9.66 -19.33 -15.28
C ALA A 89 10.34 -20.51 -14.59
N VAL A 90 9.60 -21.45 -13.98
CA VAL A 90 10.19 -22.66 -13.41
C VAL A 90 10.89 -23.49 -14.49
N ILE A 91 10.28 -23.65 -15.66
CA ILE A 91 10.91 -24.33 -16.81
C ILE A 91 12.18 -23.57 -17.23
N GLY A 92 12.11 -22.25 -17.29
CA GLY A 92 13.27 -21.39 -17.53
C GLY A 92 14.39 -21.58 -16.51
N VAL A 93 14.06 -21.75 -15.23
CA VAL A 93 15.03 -21.97 -14.15
C VAL A 93 15.78 -23.28 -14.36
N PHE A 94 15.08 -24.38 -14.64
CA PHE A 94 15.72 -25.67 -14.91
C PHE A 94 16.65 -25.58 -16.12
N TYR A 95 16.18 -24.98 -17.22
CA TYR A 95 17.00 -24.85 -18.43
C TYR A 95 18.21 -23.94 -18.21
N GLY A 96 18.03 -22.79 -17.55
CA GLY A 96 19.10 -21.84 -17.25
C GLY A 96 20.16 -22.41 -16.29
N ALA A 97 19.74 -23.14 -15.25
CA ALA A 97 20.67 -23.82 -14.35
C ALA A 97 21.44 -24.92 -15.08
N SER A 98 20.79 -25.71 -15.94
CA SER A 98 21.46 -26.72 -16.77
C SER A 98 22.50 -26.10 -17.71
N ILE A 99 22.20 -24.98 -18.37
CA ILE A 99 23.19 -24.24 -19.18
C ILE A 99 24.40 -23.86 -18.31
N GLN A 100 24.16 -23.31 -17.13
CA GLN A 100 25.22 -22.83 -16.27
C GLN A 100 26.12 -23.96 -15.74
N ILE A 101 25.52 -25.08 -15.35
CA ILE A 101 26.23 -26.29 -14.92
C ILE A 101 27.04 -26.86 -16.09
N TYR A 102 26.45 -26.97 -17.27
CA TYR A 102 27.13 -27.44 -18.47
C TYR A 102 28.36 -26.58 -18.83
N ILE A 103 28.22 -25.25 -18.79
CA ILE A 103 29.34 -24.33 -19.03
C ILE A 103 30.43 -24.52 -17.97
N LYS A 104 30.05 -24.67 -16.70
CA LYS A 104 30.99 -24.92 -15.60
C LYS A 104 31.73 -26.25 -15.75
N GLU A 105 31.05 -27.31 -16.21
CA GLU A 105 31.65 -28.63 -16.44
C GLU A 105 32.58 -28.62 -17.66
N THR A 106 32.23 -27.87 -18.71
CA THR A 106 32.98 -27.83 -19.98
C THR A 106 34.16 -26.87 -19.93
N PHE A 107 33.98 -25.69 -19.34
CA PHE A 107 34.93 -24.57 -19.41
C PHE A 107 35.43 -24.10 -18.02
N GLY A 108 35.10 -24.85 -16.96
CA GLY A 108 35.56 -24.56 -15.60
C GLY A 108 34.97 -23.28 -14.99
N ASN A 109 35.62 -22.77 -13.92
CA ASN A 109 35.18 -21.54 -13.23
C ASN A 109 35.29 -20.31 -14.14
N LEU A 110 36.36 -20.22 -14.93
CA LEU A 110 36.61 -19.08 -15.81
C LEU A 110 35.55 -18.96 -16.90
N GLY A 111 35.16 -20.05 -17.56
CA GLY A 111 34.08 -20.03 -18.54
C GLY A 111 32.72 -19.64 -17.94
N SER A 112 32.41 -20.15 -16.75
CA SER A 112 31.21 -19.74 -16.00
C SER A 112 31.23 -18.25 -15.65
N ASN A 113 32.39 -17.72 -15.23
CA ASN A 113 32.57 -16.29 -14.93
C ASN A 113 32.39 -15.41 -16.18
N LEU A 114 32.98 -15.82 -17.30
CA LEU A 114 32.85 -15.12 -18.58
C LEU A 114 31.39 -15.08 -19.03
N TYR A 115 30.71 -16.24 -19.01
CA TYR A 115 29.30 -16.33 -19.42
C TYR A 115 28.40 -15.42 -18.58
N VAL A 116 28.50 -15.48 -17.25
CA VAL A 116 27.70 -14.64 -16.36
C VAL A 116 27.97 -13.16 -16.62
N SER A 117 29.24 -12.77 -16.75
CA SER A 117 29.62 -11.37 -17.00
C SER A 117 29.09 -10.87 -18.34
N LEU A 118 29.18 -11.67 -19.41
CA LEU A 118 28.70 -11.31 -20.73
C LEU A 118 27.18 -11.13 -20.76
N VAL A 119 26.43 -12.08 -20.18
CA VAL A 119 24.96 -11.98 -20.10
C VAL A 119 24.56 -10.78 -19.24
N PHE A 120 25.25 -10.53 -18.12
CA PHE A 120 25.03 -9.33 -17.31
C PHE A 120 25.22 -8.05 -18.11
N ILE A 121 26.32 -7.91 -18.85
CA ILE A 121 26.62 -6.70 -19.63
C ILE A 121 25.50 -6.44 -20.64
N ILE A 122 25.07 -7.46 -21.38
CA ILE A 122 23.99 -7.33 -22.36
C ILE A 122 22.69 -6.90 -21.67
N VAL A 123 22.30 -7.58 -20.59
CA VAL A 123 21.04 -7.29 -19.89
C VAL A 123 21.08 -5.90 -19.24
N LEU A 124 22.18 -5.53 -18.57
CA LEU A 124 22.35 -4.21 -17.97
C LEU A 124 22.39 -3.11 -19.02
N ALA A 125 23.02 -3.35 -20.18
CA ALA A 125 23.08 -2.36 -21.25
C ALA A 125 21.69 -2.05 -21.78
N ILE A 126 20.89 -3.09 -22.05
CA ILE A 126 19.53 -2.95 -22.57
C ILE A 126 18.62 -2.32 -21.51
N VAL A 127 18.51 -2.93 -20.34
CA VAL A 127 17.53 -2.50 -19.32
C VAL A 127 17.96 -1.17 -18.68
N GLY A 128 19.27 -0.98 -18.42
CA GLY A 128 19.83 0.20 -17.76
C GLY A 128 19.72 1.45 -18.60
N THR A 129 20.15 1.37 -19.87
CA THR A 129 20.04 2.49 -20.80
C THR A 129 18.58 2.86 -21.03
N TYR A 130 17.70 1.87 -21.21
CA TYR A 130 16.28 2.13 -21.42
C TYR A 130 15.61 2.77 -20.20
N ALA A 131 15.91 2.30 -18.98
CA ALA A 131 15.41 2.87 -17.75
C ALA A 131 15.88 4.31 -17.54
N LEU A 132 17.17 4.60 -17.78
CA LEU A 132 17.74 5.93 -17.64
C LEU A 132 17.16 6.89 -18.69
N TYR A 133 17.01 6.44 -19.94
CA TYR A 133 16.42 7.23 -21.02
C TYR A 133 15.01 7.71 -20.66
N ARG A 134 14.13 6.82 -20.16
CA ARG A 134 12.77 7.20 -19.76
C ARG A 134 12.75 8.08 -18.52
N ALA A 135 13.67 7.87 -17.57
CA ALA A 135 13.79 8.71 -16.39
C ALA A 135 14.13 10.17 -16.77
N ILE A 136 15.07 10.37 -17.71
CA ILE A 136 15.47 11.70 -18.19
C ILE A 136 14.34 12.38 -18.96
N LYS A 137 13.60 11.64 -19.78
CA LYS A 137 12.47 12.18 -20.55
C LYS A 137 11.25 12.59 -19.72
N GLY A 138 11.22 12.27 -18.43
CA GLY A 138 10.09 12.61 -17.56
C GLY A 138 8.77 11.91 -17.93
N GLU A 139 8.83 10.84 -18.73
CA GLU A 139 7.66 10.06 -19.13
C GLU A 139 7.11 9.31 -17.91
N THR A 140 6.05 9.84 -17.30
CA THR A 140 5.49 9.32 -16.06
C THR A 140 4.51 8.17 -16.25
N SER A 141 3.91 7.98 -17.43
CA SER A 141 2.88 6.94 -17.57
C SER A 141 2.50 6.51 -19.01
N GLU A 142 3.28 6.82 -20.04
CA GLU A 142 2.95 6.32 -21.39
C GLU A 142 3.33 4.84 -21.53
N GLN A 143 2.32 4.02 -21.82
CA GLN A 143 2.48 2.63 -22.25
C GLN A 143 3.54 2.58 -23.36
N SER A 144 4.47 1.63 -23.26
CA SER A 144 5.50 1.50 -24.29
C SER A 144 4.84 1.13 -25.63
N ARG A 145 5.44 1.55 -26.75
CA ARG A 145 5.00 1.13 -28.09
C ARG A 145 4.93 -0.40 -28.24
N VAL A 146 5.83 -1.10 -27.55
CA VAL A 146 5.88 -2.57 -27.52
C VAL A 146 4.68 -3.12 -26.73
N ALA A 147 4.33 -2.52 -25.60
CA ALA A 147 3.17 -2.92 -24.82
C ALA A 147 1.87 -2.75 -25.60
N ALA A 148 1.71 -1.60 -26.28
CA ALA A 148 0.57 -1.37 -27.15
C ALA A 148 0.50 -2.42 -28.28
N TRP A 149 1.63 -2.72 -28.93
CA TRP A 149 1.67 -3.74 -29.97
C TRP A 149 1.32 -5.14 -29.44
N VAL A 150 1.92 -5.58 -28.33
CA VAL A 150 1.64 -6.88 -27.70
C VAL A 150 0.15 -7.02 -27.34
N GLN A 151 -0.48 -5.93 -26.89
CA GLN A 151 -1.91 -5.92 -26.57
C GLN A 151 -2.82 -5.96 -27.81
N THR A 152 -2.33 -5.54 -28.98
CA THR A 152 -3.09 -5.64 -30.25
C THR A 152 -3.01 -7.01 -30.91
N VAL A 153 -1.96 -7.79 -30.64
CA VAL A 153 -1.75 -9.10 -31.26
C VAL A 153 -2.73 -10.12 -30.66
N ASN A 154 -3.66 -10.60 -31.48
CA ASN A 154 -4.67 -11.58 -31.10
C ASN A 154 -4.33 -12.96 -31.67
N VAL A 155 -3.92 -13.90 -30.81
CA VAL A 155 -3.65 -15.29 -31.19
C VAL A 155 -4.80 -16.18 -30.70
N PRO A 156 -5.59 -16.79 -31.60
CA PRO A 156 -6.74 -17.61 -31.25
C PRO A 156 -6.41 -18.69 -30.20
N GLY A 157 -7.30 -18.87 -29.21
CA GLY A 157 -7.15 -19.89 -28.18
C GLY A 157 -6.15 -19.59 -27.06
N THR A 158 -5.38 -18.50 -27.14
CA THR A 158 -4.35 -18.17 -26.14
C THR A 158 -4.64 -16.89 -25.36
N MET A 159 -5.72 -16.18 -25.64
CA MET A 159 -6.00 -14.88 -25.03
C MET A 159 -6.47 -15.00 -23.59
N MET A 160 -5.77 -14.35 -22.65
CA MET A 160 -6.12 -14.33 -21.23
C MET A 160 -6.20 -12.90 -20.69
N TYR A 161 -7.21 -12.63 -19.88
CA TYR A 161 -7.37 -11.33 -19.23
C TYR A 161 -6.57 -11.25 -17.92
N PHE A 162 -5.77 -10.19 -17.79
CA PHE A 162 -4.99 -9.88 -16.60
C PHE A 162 -5.42 -8.53 -16.01
N SER A 163 -5.82 -8.54 -14.74
CA SER A 163 -6.33 -7.37 -14.00
C SER A 163 -5.29 -6.24 -13.86
N SER A 164 -4.02 -6.58 -13.85
CA SER A 164 -2.89 -5.65 -13.77
C SER A 164 -2.60 -4.89 -15.05
N ILE A 165 -2.99 -5.46 -16.20
CA ILE A 165 -2.86 -4.88 -17.53
C ILE A 165 -4.14 -4.13 -17.92
N GLY A 166 -5.30 -4.64 -17.51
CA GLY A 166 -6.60 -4.10 -17.93
C GLY A 166 -7.05 -4.58 -19.32
N ALA A 167 -6.33 -5.53 -19.93
CA ALA A 167 -6.63 -6.04 -21.28
C ALA A 167 -6.41 -7.55 -21.39
N LYS A 168 -6.89 -8.16 -22.49
CA LYS A 168 -6.55 -9.53 -22.87
C LYS A 168 -5.20 -9.52 -23.58
N VAL A 169 -4.27 -10.36 -23.12
CA VAL A 169 -2.97 -10.57 -23.76
C VAL A 169 -2.81 -12.05 -24.08
N SER A 170 -2.18 -12.36 -25.21
CA SER A 170 -1.87 -13.76 -25.55
C SER A 170 -0.95 -14.37 -24.50
N LEU A 171 -1.33 -15.56 -24.02
CA LEU A 171 -0.59 -16.37 -23.07
C LEU A 171 0.84 -16.67 -23.57
N LEU A 172 1.05 -16.72 -24.89
CA LEU A 172 2.36 -16.98 -25.47
C LEU A 172 3.38 -15.90 -25.09
N PHE A 173 3.01 -14.61 -25.12
CA PHE A 173 3.90 -13.53 -24.70
C PHE A 173 4.24 -13.65 -23.21
N VAL A 174 3.26 -14.03 -22.39
CA VAL A 174 3.45 -14.20 -20.93
C VAL A 174 4.33 -15.41 -20.63
N ILE A 175 4.16 -16.53 -21.36
CA ILE A 175 4.98 -17.74 -21.24
C ILE A 175 6.42 -17.46 -21.66
N VAL A 176 6.64 -16.80 -22.80
CA VAL A 176 7.99 -16.44 -23.26
C VAL A 176 8.67 -15.51 -22.27
N LEU A 177 7.96 -14.50 -21.76
CA LEU A 177 8.47 -13.58 -20.76
C LEU A 177 8.81 -14.32 -19.45
N GLY A 178 7.93 -15.21 -18.99
CA GLY A 178 8.18 -16.02 -17.79
C GLY A 178 9.37 -16.95 -17.96
N PHE A 179 9.45 -17.68 -19.06
CA PHE A 179 10.59 -18.53 -19.40
C PHE A 179 11.90 -17.73 -19.43
N ALA A 180 11.94 -16.59 -20.13
CA ALA A 180 13.12 -15.72 -20.19
C ALA A 180 13.51 -15.19 -18.80
N ASN A 181 12.52 -14.79 -18.00
CA ASN A 181 12.74 -14.34 -16.63
C ASN A 181 13.31 -15.45 -15.74
N GLY A 182 12.81 -16.68 -15.86
CA GLY A 182 13.35 -17.85 -15.16
C GLY A 182 14.76 -18.23 -15.60
N LEU A 183 15.01 -18.21 -16.91
CA LEU A 183 16.32 -18.48 -17.51
C LEU A 183 17.37 -17.49 -16.99
N LEU A 184 17.10 -16.18 -17.10
CA LEU A 184 18.00 -15.14 -16.60
C LEU A 184 18.16 -15.17 -15.08
N ALA A 185 17.09 -15.53 -14.35
CA ALA A 185 17.19 -15.71 -12.90
C ALA A 185 18.13 -16.86 -12.54
N ALA A 186 18.07 -17.98 -13.25
CA ALA A 186 18.94 -19.11 -12.96
C ALA A 186 20.36 -18.93 -13.49
N THR A 187 20.58 -18.19 -14.57
CA THR A 187 21.93 -18.02 -15.14
C THR A 187 22.74 -16.91 -14.46
N ILE A 188 22.10 -15.80 -14.10
CA ILE A 188 22.81 -14.61 -13.58
C ILE A 188 22.24 -14.09 -12.25
N ALA A 189 21.18 -14.70 -11.71
CA ALA A 189 20.45 -14.27 -10.50
C ALA A 189 19.63 -12.96 -10.67
N VAL A 190 19.32 -12.52 -11.89
CA VAL A 190 18.76 -11.17 -12.15
C VAL A 190 17.23 -11.16 -12.34
N GLY A 191 16.50 -12.15 -11.82
CA GLY A 191 15.06 -12.32 -12.07
C GLY A 191 14.20 -11.06 -11.84
N GLY A 192 14.22 -10.50 -10.62
CA GLY A 192 13.46 -9.27 -10.27
C GLY A 192 13.77 -8.06 -11.15
N PHE A 193 15.03 -7.94 -11.52
CA PHE A 193 15.54 -6.82 -12.25
C PHE A 193 15.13 -6.84 -13.73
N PHE A 194 15.03 -8.02 -14.34
CA PHE A 194 14.49 -8.17 -15.69
C PHE A 194 12.96 -8.18 -15.67
N GLY A 195 12.35 -8.99 -14.79
CA GLY A 195 10.93 -9.27 -14.86
C GLY A 195 10.03 -8.07 -14.53
N VAL A 196 10.44 -7.16 -13.64
CA VAL A 196 9.65 -5.95 -13.34
C VAL A 196 9.61 -5.02 -14.57
N PRO A 197 10.74 -4.57 -15.15
CA PRO A 197 10.75 -3.85 -16.42
C PRO A 197 10.07 -4.59 -17.57
N ALA A 198 10.24 -5.91 -17.69
CA ALA A 198 9.60 -6.68 -18.76
C ALA A 198 8.07 -6.61 -18.64
N MET A 199 7.49 -6.77 -17.44
CA MET A 199 6.04 -6.61 -17.25
C MET A 199 5.57 -5.18 -17.52
N MET A 200 6.36 -4.17 -17.11
CA MET A 200 5.99 -2.78 -17.35
C MET A 200 6.04 -2.41 -18.83
N TYR A 201 7.10 -2.80 -19.53
CA TYR A 201 7.38 -2.33 -20.87
C TYR A 201 6.89 -3.26 -21.97
N ILE A 202 6.74 -4.56 -21.73
CA ILE A 202 6.25 -5.52 -22.73
C ILE A 202 4.75 -5.78 -22.53
N LEU A 203 4.29 -5.88 -21.28
CA LEU A 203 2.88 -6.19 -20.99
C LEU A 203 2.05 -4.94 -20.65
N GLY A 204 2.68 -3.81 -20.31
CA GLY A 204 1.99 -2.57 -19.96
C GLY A 204 1.46 -2.55 -18.52
N VAL A 205 2.02 -3.37 -17.63
CA VAL A 205 1.62 -3.39 -16.21
C VAL A 205 2.11 -2.14 -15.49
N SER A 206 1.26 -1.51 -14.67
CA SER A 206 1.69 -0.37 -13.84
C SER A 206 2.84 -0.75 -12.89
N GLY A 207 3.78 0.18 -12.64
CA GLY A 207 5.00 -0.12 -11.89
C GLY A 207 4.78 -0.74 -10.51
N LEU A 208 3.81 -0.22 -9.75
CA LEU A 208 3.45 -0.75 -8.43
C LEU A 208 2.95 -2.20 -8.51
N ARG A 209 2.06 -2.50 -9.47
CA ARG A 209 1.52 -3.85 -9.67
C ARG A 209 2.56 -4.79 -10.26
N ALA A 210 3.46 -4.31 -11.11
CA ALA A 210 4.54 -5.10 -11.70
C ALA A 210 5.53 -5.56 -10.62
N SER A 211 6.01 -4.63 -9.77
CA SER A 211 6.89 -4.97 -8.65
C SER A 211 6.20 -5.93 -7.66
N ALA A 212 4.95 -5.66 -7.29
CA ALA A 212 4.18 -6.51 -6.39
C ALA A 212 3.96 -7.93 -6.94
N THR A 213 3.56 -8.04 -8.22
CA THR A 213 3.32 -9.31 -8.91
C THR A 213 4.63 -10.08 -9.11
N HIS A 214 5.73 -9.38 -9.40
CA HIS A 214 7.04 -10.02 -9.54
C HIS A 214 7.49 -10.68 -8.25
N LEU A 215 7.22 -10.13 -7.07
CA LEU A 215 7.66 -10.73 -5.81
C LEU A 215 7.18 -12.18 -5.63
N ILE A 216 5.98 -12.52 -6.12
CA ILE A 216 5.51 -13.92 -6.15
C ILE A 216 6.35 -14.76 -7.12
N VAL A 217 6.58 -14.26 -8.33
CA VAL A 217 7.42 -14.93 -9.33
C VAL A 217 8.84 -15.12 -8.79
N ALA A 218 9.43 -14.09 -8.19
CA ALA A 218 10.74 -14.09 -7.55
C ALA A 218 10.83 -15.15 -6.45
N PHE A 219 9.79 -15.30 -5.63
CA PHE A 219 9.73 -16.35 -4.62
C PHE A 219 9.80 -17.74 -5.28
N VAL A 220 8.97 -18.00 -6.29
CA VAL A 220 8.90 -19.31 -6.96
C VAL A 220 10.21 -19.64 -7.69
N ILE A 221 10.75 -18.71 -8.49
CA ILE A 221 12.01 -18.95 -9.22
C ILE A 221 13.20 -19.12 -8.26
N SER A 222 13.22 -18.38 -7.14
CA SER A 222 14.30 -18.47 -6.16
C SER A 222 14.23 -19.78 -5.38
N LEU A 223 13.04 -20.24 -5.02
CA LEU A 223 12.84 -21.55 -4.38
C LEU A 223 13.37 -22.68 -5.27
N TRP A 224 12.89 -22.76 -6.51
CA TRP A 224 13.31 -23.83 -7.43
C TRP A 224 14.78 -23.72 -7.83
N GLY A 225 15.28 -22.51 -8.06
CA GLY A 225 16.69 -22.29 -8.35
C GLY A 225 17.60 -22.66 -7.18
N THR A 226 17.16 -22.37 -5.94
CA THR A 226 17.87 -22.81 -4.73
C THR A 226 17.94 -24.33 -4.66
N ILE A 227 16.82 -25.02 -4.87
CA ILE A 227 16.78 -26.49 -4.85
C ILE A 227 17.74 -27.05 -5.90
N GLN A 228 17.68 -26.54 -7.13
CA GLN A 228 18.54 -27.01 -8.23
C GLN A 228 20.03 -26.80 -7.91
N TYR A 229 20.45 -25.59 -7.57
CA TYR A 229 21.86 -25.32 -7.29
C TYR A 229 22.36 -25.98 -6.00
N ALA A 230 21.51 -26.08 -4.97
CA ALA A 230 21.87 -26.79 -3.74
C ALA A 230 22.06 -28.28 -4.00
N SER A 231 21.20 -28.90 -4.83
CA SER A 231 21.35 -30.30 -5.22
C SER A 231 22.65 -30.58 -5.98
N SER A 232 23.17 -29.59 -6.70
CA SER A 232 24.45 -29.65 -7.41
C SER A 232 25.64 -29.17 -6.58
N GLY A 233 25.44 -28.78 -5.31
CA GLY A 233 26.50 -28.33 -4.41
C GLY A 233 27.01 -26.89 -4.62
N PHE A 234 26.31 -26.07 -5.42
CA PHE A 234 26.75 -24.71 -5.77
C PHE A 234 26.15 -23.59 -4.90
N VAL A 235 25.71 -23.91 -3.67
CA VAL A 235 25.16 -22.92 -2.73
C VAL A 235 26.06 -22.83 -1.51
N ASP A 236 26.65 -21.66 -1.25
CA ASP A 236 27.40 -21.41 -0.02
C ASP A 236 26.47 -20.79 1.04
N ILE A 237 25.99 -21.62 1.96
CA ILE A 237 25.09 -21.18 3.03
C ILE A 237 25.71 -20.12 3.96
N ARG A 238 27.05 -20.10 4.09
CA ARG A 238 27.74 -19.13 4.95
C ARG A 238 27.59 -17.72 4.36
N LEU A 239 27.80 -17.60 3.05
CA LEU A 239 27.55 -16.36 2.32
C LEU A 239 26.08 -15.95 2.40
N VAL A 240 25.15 -16.90 2.26
CA VAL A 240 23.70 -16.63 2.38
C VAL A 240 23.38 -15.98 3.72
N ILE A 241 23.85 -16.55 4.83
CA ILE A 241 23.54 -16.05 6.18
C ILE A 241 24.12 -14.64 6.39
N ILE A 242 25.38 -14.42 6.00
CA ILE A 242 26.05 -13.11 6.15
C ILE A 242 25.34 -12.04 5.30
N LEU A 243 25.04 -12.36 4.04
CA LEU A 243 24.34 -11.45 3.13
C LEU A 243 22.90 -11.20 3.60
N LEU A 244 22.21 -12.21 4.15
CA LEU A 244 20.86 -12.05 4.71
C LEU A 244 20.89 -11.12 5.91
N ALA A 245 21.84 -11.30 6.83
CA ALA A 245 21.99 -10.47 8.01
C ALA A 245 22.08 -8.98 7.65
N GLY A 246 22.94 -8.61 6.68
CA GLY A 246 22.99 -7.23 6.19
C GLY A 246 21.72 -6.81 5.43
N SER A 247 21.26 -7.65 4.50
CA SER A 247 20.20 -7.25 3.56
C SER A 247 18.83 -7.05 4.20
N LEU A 248 18.49 -7.76 5.27
CA LEU A 248 17.20 -7.59 5.95
C LEU A 248 17.05 -6.20 6.57
N PHE A 249 18.10 -5.66 7.20
CA PHE A 249 18.13 -4.28 7.67
C PHE A 249 18.08 -3.28 6.51
N GLY A 250 18.86 -3.54 5.46
CA GLY A 250 18.87 -2.72 4.26
C GLY A 250 17.48 -2.59 3.63
N ILE A 251 16.75 -3.70 3.48
CA ILE A 251 15.40 -3.70 2.86
C ILE A 251 14.43 -2.83 3.63
N GLN A 252 14.46 -2.87 4.97
CA GLN A 252 13.59 -2.02 5.77
C GLN A 252 13.85 -0.54 5.49
N LEU A 253 15.11 -0.12 5.55
CA LEU A 253 15.50 1.26 5.24
C LEU A 253 15.16 1.66 3.80
N GLY A 254 15.42 0.77 2.82
CA GLY A 254 15.08 0.98 1.42
C GLY A 254 13.58 1.17 1.20
N THR A 255 12.75 0.33 1.82
CA THR A 255 11.28 0.42 1.70
C THR A 255 10.74 1.70 2.34
N ILE A 256 11.27 2.11 3.50
CA ILE A 256 10.92 3.38 4.12
C ILE A 256 11.37 4.55 3.23
N GLY A 257 12.54 4.46 2.61
CA GLY A 257 13.02 5.45 1.65
C GLY A 257 12.01 5.73 0.53
N THR A 258 11.32 4.70 0.02
CA THR A 258 10.33 4.87 -1.07
C THR A 258 9.11 5.72 -0.68
N THR A 259 8.76 5.83 0.61
CA THR A 259 7.59 6.62 1.04
C THR A 259 7.83 8.13 1.01
N TYR A 260 9.09 8.57 1.01
CA TYR A 260 9.47 9.98 1.08
C TYR A 260 10.05 10.52 -0.24
N VAL A 261 10.17 9.66 -1.25
CA VAL A 261 10.90 9.95 -2.48
C VAL A 261 9.97 9.84 -3.69
N LYS A 262 10.15 10.74 -4.66
CA LYS A 262 9.33 10.78 -5.88
C LYS A 262 9.66 9.60 -6.81
N ASP A 263 8.66 9.07 -7.51
CA ASP A 263 8.79 7.90 -8.40
C ASP A 263 9.92 8.01 -9.44
N TYR A 264 10.13 9.20 -10.01
CA TYR A 264 11.21 9.40 -10.98
C TYR A 264 12.61 9.22 -10.38
N MET A 265 12.82 9.57 -9.10
CA MET A 265 14.12 9.43 -8.45
C MET A 265 14.50 7.95 -8.28
N ILE A 266 13.52 7.08 -8.03
CA ILE A 266 13.73 5.63 -7.97
C ILE A 266 14.30 5.12 -9.30
N LYS A 267 13.73 5.59 -10.43
CA LYS A 267 14.20 5.26 -11.78
C LYS A 267 15.60 5.79 -12.07
N VAL A 268 15.93 7.00 -11.61
CA VAL A 268 17.27 7.59 -11.76
C VAL A 268 18.31 6.80 -10.96
N VAL A 269 18.06 6.50 -9.69
CA VAL A 269 18.98 5.69 -8.85
C VAL A 269 19.23 4.34 -9.49
N MET A 270 18.16 3.68 -9.93
CA MET A 270 18.25 2.40 -10.63
C MET A 270 19.13 2.50 -11.89
N GLY A 271 18.86 3.46 -12.78
CA GLY A 271 19.62 3.65 -14.01
C GLY A 271 21.10 3.95 -13.77
N VAL A 272 21.41 4.84 -12.82
CA VAL A 272 22.81 5.19 -12.46
C VAL A 272 23.55 3.97 -11.92
N LEU A 273 22.96 3.23 -10.99
CA LEU A 273 23.56 2.02 -10.45
C LEU A 273 23.81 0.97 -11.52
N MET A 274 22.87 0.78 -12.46
CA MET A 274 23.01 -0.18 -13.55
C MET A 274 24.17 0.14 -14.47
N ILE A 275 24.33 1.41 -14.84
CA ILE A 275 25.43 1.83 -15.71
C ILE A 275 26.77 1.67 -14.99
N LEU A 276 26.87 2.02 -13.71
CA LEU A 276 28.12 1.84 -12.95
C LEU A 276 28.50 0.37 -12.80
N VAL A 277 27.54 -0.52 -12.50
CA VAL A 277 27.78 -1.96 -12.43
C VAL A 277 28.16 -2.52 -13.81
N LEU A 278 27.52 -2.04 -14.88
CA LEU A 278 27.88 -2.41 -16.25
C LEU A 278 29.33 -2.05 -16.56
N VAL A 279 29.77 -0.83 -16.24
CA VAL A 279 31.14 -0.38 -16.48
C VAL A 279 32.13 -1.23 -15.67
N SER A 280 31.83 -1.51 -14.40
CA SER A 280 32.63 -2.41 -13.57
C SER A 280 32.80 -3.79 -14.22
N LEU A 281 31.72 -4.40 -14.70
CA LEU A 281 31.77 -5.72 -15.36
C LEU A 281 32.49 -5.69 -16.70
N ALA A 282 32.25 -4.64 -17.51
CA ALA A 282 32.88 -4.49 -18.83
C ALA A 282 34.41 -4.39 -18.73
N LEU A 283 34.93 -3.75 -17.67
CA LEU A 283 36.37 -3.69 -17.42
C LEU A 283 36.99 -5.03 -17.03
N LYS A 284 36.19 -5.96 -16.48
CA LYS A 284 36.65 -7.29 -16.07
C LYS A 284 36.58 -8.32 -17.20
N MET A 285 35.86 -8.02 -18.30
CA MET A 285 35.75 -8.93 -19.45
C MET A 285 37.08 -9.25 -20.15
N PRO A 286 37.96 -8.27 -20.43
CA PRO A 286 39.25 -8.56 -21.06
C PRO A 286 40.11 -9.52 -20.23
N PHE A 287 40.05 -9.45 -18.90
CA PHE A 287 40.74 -10.38 -18.01
C PHE A 287 40.29 -11.83 -18.27
N TYR A 288 38.98 -12.09 -18.31
CA TYR A 288 38.47 -13.44 -18.58
C TYR A 288 38.84 -13.96 -19.98
N LEU A 289 38.84 -13.10 -21.00
CA LEU A 289 39.23 -13.47 -22.35
C LEU A 289 40.73 -13.77 -22.48
N SER A 290 41.56 -13.03 -21.75
CA SER A 290 43.02 -13.22 -21.67
C SER A 290 43.36 -14.57 -21.02
N GLU A 291 42.77 -14.86 -19.87
CA GLU A 291 42.96 -16.13 -19.13
C GLU A 291 42.47 -17.36 -19.92
N LEU A 292 41.44 -17.20 -20.75
CA LEU A 292 40.95 -18.26 -21.64
C LEU A 292 41.75 -18.39 -22.96
N GLY A 293 42.75 -17.54 -23.19
CA GLY A 293 43.61 -17.57 -24.37
C GLY A 293 42.97 -17.05 -25.66
N HIS A 294 41.87 -16.27 -25.56
CA HIS A 294 41.17 -15.70 -26.72
C HIS A 294 41.74 -14.36 -27.18
N ILE A 295 42.49 -13.66 -26.32
CA ILE A 295 43.23 -12.43 -26.64
C ILE A 295 44.66 -12.57 -26.14
N GLU A 296 45.57 -11.71 -26.61
CA GLU A 296 46.95 -11.70 -26.13
C GLU A 296 47.00 -11.54 -24.60
N PRO A 297 47.84 -12.32 -23.89
CA PRO A 297 47.90 -12.29 -22.45
C PRO A 297 48.35 -10.90 -21.98
N PHE A 298 47.53 -10.27 -21.14
CA PHE A 298 47.92 -9.02 -20.52
C PHE A 298 49.09 -9.22 -19.57
N ASN A 299 49.98 -8.24 -19.49
CA ASN A 299 50.98 -8.20 -18.42
C ASN A 299 50.29 -8.25 -17.05
N GLU A 300 50.88 -8.95 -16.08
CA GLU A 300 50.33 -9.11 -14.73
C GLU A 300 49.92 -7.78 -14.08
N SER A 301 50.71 -6.73 -14.29
CA SER A 301 50.40 -5.39 -13.79
C SER A 301 49.11 -4.81 -14.36
N MET A 302 48.84 -5.04 -15.66
CA MET A 302 47.61 -4.58 -16.30
C MET A 302 46.38 -5.37 -15.78
N MET A 303 46.54 -6.67 -15.53
CA MET A 303 45.48 -7.50 -14.95
C MET A 303 45.09 -7.04 -13.55
N ILE A 304 46.07 -6.75 -12.70
CA ILE A 304 45.85 -6.22 -11.34
C ILE A 304 45.13 -4.86 -11.40
N VAL A 305 45.58 -3.97 -12.29
CA VAL A 305 44.96 -2.63 -12.44
C VAL A 305 43.50 -2.74 -12.89
N LEU A 306 43.20 -3.60 -13.87
CA LEU A 306 41.83 -3.78 -14.37
C LEU A 306 40.90 -4.39 -13.30
N ASP A 307 41.37 -5.39 -12.54
CA ASP A 307 40.58 -6.00 -11.47
C ASP A 307 40.32 -5.03 -10.31
N GLN A 308 41.34 -4.29 -9.89
CA GLN A 308 41.20 -3.25 -8.86
C GLN A 308 40.30 -2.09 -9.32
N ALA A 309 40.41 -1.66 -10.58
CA ALA A 309 39.54 -0.64 -11.14
C ALA A 309 38.08 -1.10 -11.21
N SER A 310 37.84 -2.33 -11.67
CA SER A 310 36.51 -2.95 -11.70
C SER A 310 35.90 -3.00 -10.30
N PHE A 311 36.65 -3.47 -9.31
CA PHE A 311 36.20 -3.54 -7.92
C PHE A 311 35.96 -2.16 -7.32
N ALA A 312 36.85 -1.20 -7.55
CA ALA A 312 36.70 0.18 -7.06
C ALA A 312 35.43 0.85 -7.62
N ILE A 313 35.13 0.66 -8.91
CA ILE A 313 33.91 1.19 -9.54
C ILE A 313 32.67 0.52 -8.94
N LEU A 314 32.72 -0.77 -8.63
CA LEU A 314 31.60 -1.46 -7.97
C LEU A 314 31.35 -0.91 -6.56
N ILE A 315 32.41 -0.71 -5.76
CA ILE A 315 32.30 -0.07 -4.45
C ILE A 315 31.77 1.36 -4.58
N LEU A 316 32.26 2.13 -5.56
CA LEU A 316 31.76 3.47 -5.84
C LEU A 316 30.26 3.44 -6.18
N ALA A 317 29.81 2.48 -6.99
CA ALA A 317 28.40 2.30 -7.29
C ALA A 317 27.57 2.04 -6.03
N LEU A 318 28.02 1.13 -5.16
CA LEU A 318 27.37 0.84 -3.88
C LEU A 318 27.26 2.09 -3.00
N VAL A 319 28.35 2.84 -2.86
CA VAL A 319 28.40 4.07 -2.04
C VAL A 319 27.48 5.14 -2.62
N ILE A 320 27.55 5.40 -3.93
CA ILE A 320 26.68 6.37 -4.61
C ILE A 320 25.21 5.98 -4.42
N GLY A 321 24.86 4.70 -4.61
CA GLY A 321 23.50 4.20 -4.40
C GLY A 321 23.01 4.44 -2.97
N ALA A 322 23.82 4.06 -1.99
CA ALA A 322 23.50 4.24 -0.58
C ALA A 322 23.33 5.73 -0.21
N VAL A 323 24.26 6.59 -0.67
CA VAL A 323 24.21 8.03 -0.41
C VAL A 323 22.97 8.67 -1.02
N ILE A 324 22.66 8.39 -2.29
CA ILE A 324 21.48 8.98 -2.94
C ILE A 324 20.20 8.54 -2.20
N ILE A 325 20.09 7.26 -1.85
CA ILE A 325 18.90 6.73 -1.15
C ILE A 325 18.78 7.35 0.26
N LEU A 326 19.87 7.40 1.03
CA LEU A 326 19.88 7.98 2.38
C LEU A 326 19.62 9.50 2.36
N GLN A 327 20.23 10.23 1.42
CA GLN A 327 20.00 11.66 1.27
C GLN A 327 18.55 11.97 0.87
N ALA A 328 17.98 11.17 -0.04
CA ALA A 328 16.60 11.30 -0.46
C ALA A 328 15.64 11.01 0.73
N PHE A 329 15.97 10.02 1.56
CA PHE A 329 15.25 9.74 2.81
C PHE A 329 15.32 10.90 3.80
N ILE A 330 16.52 11.36 4.18
CA ILE A 330 16.71 12.44 5.17
C ILE A 330 16.03 13.73 4.69
N SER A 331 16.23 14.09 3.42
CA SER A 331 15.63 15.30 2.84
C SER A 331 14.10 15.22 2.79
N GLY A 332 13.55 14.05 2.48
CA GLY A 332 12.12 13.81 2.43
C GLY A 332 11.50 13.82 3.83
N ALA A 333 12.15 13.17 4.81
CA ALA A 333 11.73 13.18 6.21
C ALA A 333 11.76 14.58 6.82
N PHE A 334 12.80 15.37 6.56
CA PHE A 334 12.90 16.75 7.04
C PHE A 334 11.84 17.67 6.42
N LYS A 335 11.56 17.52 5.12
CA LYS A 335 10.47 18.25 4.45
C LYS A 335 9.11 17.85 5.01
N TYR A 336 8.90 16.57 5.31
CA TYR A 336 7.67 16.07 5.92
C TYR A 336 7.50 16.64 7.34
N ALA A 337 8.55 16.56 8.18
CA ALA A 337 8.54 17.13 9.53
C ALA A 337 8.34 18.66 9.53
N LYS A 338 8.98 19.39 8.62
CA LYS A 338 8.79 20.84 8.48
C LYS A 338 7.37 21.18 8.00
N LYS A 339 6.82 20.43 7.05
CA LYS A 339 5.43 20.60 6.61
C LYS A 339 4.45 20.32 7.76
N GLN A 340 4.73 19.31 8.58
CA GLN A 340 3.92 18.96 9.73
C GLN A 340 4.01 20.00 10.85
N ALA A 341 5.20 20.52 11.15
CA ALA A 341 5.39 21.62 12.10
C ALA A 341 4.71 22.92 11.64
N LEU A 342 4.77 23.24 10.34
CA LEU A 342 4.05 24.40 9.78
C LEU A 342 2.52 24.21 9.87
N ILE A 343 2.02 22.99 9.63
CA ILE A 343 0.61 22.67 9.80
C ILE A 343 0.21 22.77 11.28
N GLU A 344 1.01 22.26 12.21
CA GLU A 344 0.76 22.36 13.65
C GLU A 344 0.79 23.82 14.15
N GLU A 345 1.68 24.65 13.61
CA GLU A 345 1.78 26.07 13.93
C GLU A 345 0.58 26.85 13.35
N GLU A 346 0.19 26.55 12.10
CA GLU A 346 -0.99 27.12 11.44
C GLU A 346 -2.29 26.67 12.13
N GLU A 347 -2.39 25.41 12.57
CA GLU A 347 -3.50 24.87 13.36
C GLU A 347 -3.55 25.47 14.78
N ALA A 348 -2.40 25.70 15.43
CA ALA A 348 -2.35 26.35 16.75
C ALA A 348 -2.78 27.81 16.69
N ILE A 349 -2.36 28.53 15.64
CA ILE A 349 -2.81 29.91 15.37
C ILE A 349 -4.31 29.92 15.04
N THR A 350 -4.79 28.97 14.24
CA THR A 350 -6.21 28.85 13.88
C THR A 350 -7.08 28.47 15.09
N ARG A 351 -6.62 27.58 15.98
CA ARG A 351 -7.32 27.20 17.23
C ARG A 351 -7.47 28.38 18.19
N LYS A 352 -6.41 29.18 18.34
CA LYS A 352 -6.45 30.37 19.19
C LYS A 352 -7.36 31.47 18.63
N ALA A 353 -7.50 31.55 17.30
CA ALA A 353 -8.46 32.42 16.62
C ALA A 353 -9.90 31.85 16.58
N ALA A 354 -10.08 30.53 16.72
CA ALA A 354 -11.37 29.83 16.62
C ALA A 354 -12.15 29.72 17.94
N LEU A 355 -11.70 30.37 19.01
CA LEU A 355 -12.47 30.55 20.27
C LEU A 355 -13.67 31.52 20.10
N ALA A 356 -14.27 31.57 18.91
CA ALA A 356 -15.48 32.31 18.66
C ALA A 356 -16.64 31.74 19.52
N PRO A 357 -17.62 32.58 19.92
CA PRO A 357 -18.83 32.09 20.56
C PRO A 357 -19.52 31.04 19.67
N PHE A 358 -20.08 29.99 20.27
CA PHE A 358 -20.91 29.07 19.53
C PHE A 358 -22.09 29.82 18.88
N PRO A 359 -22.49 29.47 17.65
CA PRO A 359 -23.64 30.08 17.01
C PRO A 359 -24.90 29.83 17.86
N SER A 360 -25.59 30.91 18.24
CA SER A 360 -26.68 30.92 19.20
C SER A 360 -28.07 30.61 18.60
N SER A 361 -28.13 30.00 17.41
CA SER A 361 -29.38 29.83 16.64
C SER A 361 -29.38 28.56 15.80
N SER A 362 -30.49 27.80 15.87
CA SER A 362 -30.75 26.63 15.03
C SER A 362 -30.80 26.95 13.53
N ALA A 363 -31.08 28.20 13.16
CA ALA A 363 -31.09 28.64 11.76
C ALA A 363 -29.69 28.75 11.13
N GLN A 364 -28.63 28.78 11.96
CA GLN A 364 -27.22 28.77 11.53
C GLN A 364 -26.62 27.36 11.47
N LEU A 365 -27.41 26.33 11.79
CA LEU A 365 -27.00 24.94 11.63
C LEU A 365 -26.77 24.64 10.15
N LEU A 366 -25.56 24.18 9.83
CA LEU A 366 -25.28 23.53 8.56
C LEU A 366 -26.31 22.41 8.31
N PRO A 367 -26.66 22.10 7.06
CA PRO A 367 -27.61 21.02 6.73
C PRO A 367 -27.26 19.68 7.38
N THR A 368 -25.99 19.49 7.73
CA THR A 368 -25.35 18.26 8.21
C THR A 368 -25.72 17.83 9.64
N GLY A 369 -26.60 18.55 10.34
CA GLY A 369 -27.02 18.26 11.73
C GLY A 369 -28.52 18.14 11.97
N ARG A 370 -29.34 18.15 10.91
CA ARG A 370 -30.82 18.16 11.03
C ARG A 370 -31.44 16.77 11.10
N PHE A 371 -30.77 15.74 10.57
CA PHE A 371 -31.26 14.36 10.52
C PHE A 371 -32.66 14.22 9.89
N GLU A 372 -33.11 15.20 9.12
CA GLU A 372 -34.41 15.19 8.44
C GLU A 372 -34.39 14.22 7.25
N LYS A 373 -33.24 14.07 6.59
CA LYS A 373 -33.03 13.17 5.45
C LYS A 373 -31.92 12.19 5.71
N ILE A 374 -32.30 10.97 6.07
CA ILE A 374 -31.37 9.89 6.42
C ILE A 374 -31.22 8.95 5.22
N MET A 375 -30.01 8.80 4.69
CA MET A 375 -29.73 7.86 3.61
C MET A 375 -28.97 6.63 4.14
N VAL A 376 -29.51 5.43 3.96
CA VAL A 376 -28.90 4.17 4.36
C VAL A 376 -28.31 3.47 3.15
N VAL A 377 -27.06 3.02 3.28
CA VAL A 377 -26.41 2.17 2.27
C VAL A 377 -26.57 0.70 2.65
N SER A 378 -27.21 -0.09 1.79
CA SER A 378 -27.40 -1.52 1.98
C SER A 378 -26.61 -2.35 0.97
N ASP A 379 -25.79 -3.28 1.47
CA ASP A 379 -25.08 -4.29 0.66
C ASP A 379 -25.58 -5.72 0.96
N ARG A 380 -26.77 -5.84 1.58
CA ARG A 380 -27.37 -7.10 2.06
C ARG A 380 -26.57 -7.84 3.14
N SER A 381 -25.47 -7.27 3.63
CA SER A 381 -24.74 -7.85 4.75
C SER A 381 -25.49 -7.65 6.07
N ASP A 382 -25.24 -8.53 7.05
CA ASP A 382 -25.76 -8.39 8.41
C ASP A 382 -25.48 -7.01 9.03
N SER A 383 -24.33 -6.42 8.70
CA SER A 383 -23.94 -5.10 9.22
C SER A 383 -24.77 -4.00 8.59
N SER A 384 -25.08 -4.10 7.30
CA SER A 384 -25.98 -3.15 6.63
C SER A 384 -27.44 -3.28 7.08
N ILE A 385 -27.89 -4.51 7.42
CA ILE A 385 -29.21 -4.75 7.98
C ILE A 385 -29.34 -4.13 9.38
N ALA A 386 -28.30 -4.29 10.22
CA ALA A 386 -28.24 -3.61 11.52
C ALA A 386 -28.25 -2.09 11.36
N ALA A 387 -27.47 -1.56 10.42
CA ALA A 387 -27.45 -0.12 10.12
C ALA A 387 -28.82 0.40 9.67
N ALA A 388 -29.53 -0.33 8.81
CA ALA A 388 -30.86 0.04 8.35
C ALA A 388 -31.88 0.05 9.51
N ARG A 389 -31.82 -0.94 10.41
CA ARG A 389 -32.68 -1.00 11.59
C ARG A 389 -32.50 0.21 12.49
N GLU A 390 -31.25 0.58 12.77
CA GLU A 390 -30.96 1.72 13.64
C GLU A 390 -31.24 3.06 12.95
N ALA A 391 -31.11 3.13 11.63
CA ALA A 391 -31.53 4.29 10.84
C ALA A 391 -33.05 4.49 10.84
N ILE A 392 -33.85 3.43 10.72
CA ILE A 392 -35.32 3.49 10.85
C ILE A 392 -35.68 4.02 12.23
N ARG A 393 -35.07 3.49 13.31
CA ARG A 393 -35.32 3.98 14.67
C ARG A 393 -34.93 5.45 14.84
N LEU A 394 -33.82 5.87 14.24
CA LEU A 394 -33.37 7.25 14.29
C LEU A 394 -34.35 8.16 13.55
N ALA A 395 -34.81 7.77 12.36
CA ALA A 395 -35.80 8.50 11.58
C ALA A 395 -37.13 8.66 12.34
N GLN A 396 -37.63 7.58 12.98
CA GLN A 396 -38.83 7.63 13.82
C GLN A 396 -38.75 8.66 14.95
N ARG A 397 -37.55 8.85 15.53
CA ARG A 397 -37.36 9.75 16.68
C ARG A 397 -37.03 11.19 16.29
N THR A 398 -36.64 11.40 15.03
CA THR A 398 -36.28 12.70 14.48
C THR A 398 -37.34 13.23 13.52
N ASP A 399 -38.47 12.52 13.38
CA ASP A 399 -39.50 12.77 12.36
C ASP A 399 -38.92 12.92 10.94
N GLY A 400 -37.83 12.20 10.67
CA GLY A 400 -37.09 12.25 9.42
C GLY A 400 -37.62 11.30 8.35
N ILE A 401 -37.31 11.60 7.09
CA ILE A 401 -37.54 10.70 5.96
C ILE A 401 -36.32 9.82 5.70
N LEU A 402 -36.58 8.58 5.30
CA LEU A 402 -35.55 7.59 5.01
C LEU A 402 -35.38 7.43 3.49
N SER A 403 -34.13 7.32 3.05
CA SER A 403 -33.80 6.78 1.74
C SER A 403 -32.91 5.57 1.93
N VAL A 404 -33.21 4.47 1.26
CA VAL A 404 -32.37 3.27 1.28
C VAL A 404 -31.82 3.06 -0.13
N MET A 405 -30.51 2.92 -0.22
CA MET A 405 -29.84 2.72 -1.49
C MET A 405 -29.02 1.45 -1.55
N SER A 406 -28.83 0.92 -2.75
CA SER A 406 -27.85 -0.12 -3.05
C SER A 406 -27.07 0.25 -4.31
N VAL A 407 -25.81 -0.17 -4.37
CA VAL A 407 -24.94 0.01 -5.55
C VAL A 407 -24.61 -1.34 -6.12
N ILE A 408 -24.95 -1.55 -7.40
CA ILE A 408 -24.53 -2.71 -8.16
C ILE A 408 -23.29 -2.34 -8.95
N VAL A 409 -22.22 -3.10 -8.74
CA VAL A 409 -20.97 -2.87 -9.44
C VAL A 409 -21.13 -3.34 -10.88
N THR A 410 -21.33 -2.40 -11.79
CA THR A 410 -21.37 -2.65 -13.23
C THR A 410 -20.11 -2.11 -13.87
N ASN A 411 -19.48 -2.94 -14.70
CA ASN A 411 -18.43 -2.48 -15.60
C ASN A 411 -19.07 -2.29 -16.99
N PRO A 412 -19.17 -1.04 -17.51
CA PRO A 412 -19.80 -0.74 -18.80
C PRO A 412 -19.24 -1.57 -19.96
N GLU A 413 -17.97 -2.00 -19.88
CA GLU A 413 -17.32 -2.78 -20.93
C GLU A 413 -17.67 -4.28 -20.94
N HIS A 414 -18.36 -4.77 -19.89
CA HIS A 414 -18.65 -6.20 -19.68
C HIS A 414 -20.16 -6.50 -19.49
N GLU A 415 -21.00 -5.48 -19.64
CA GLU A 415 -22.45 -5.57 -19.42
C GLU A 415 -23.11 -6.64 -20.33
N SER A 416 -22.55 -6.90 -21.51
CA SER A 416 -23.04 -7.89 -22.47
C SER A 416 -22.76 -9.36 -22.09
N LEU A 417 -21.69 -9.64 -21.34
CA LEU A 417 -21.24 -11.00 -21.00
C LEU A 417 -21.84 -11.52 -19.68
N ALA A 418 -22.37 -10.63 -18.84
CA ALA A 418 -22.89 -10.95 -17.51
C ALA A 418 -24.34 -10.51 -17.30
N LYS A 419 -25.12 -10.30 -18.38
CA LYS A 419 -26.52 -9.81 -18.30
C LYS A 419 -27.37 -10.57 -17.28
N GLN A 420 -27.35 -11.91 -17.31
CA GLN A 420 -28.12 -12.74 -16.39
C GLN A 420 -27.68 -12.58 -14.91
N LEU A 421 -26.38 -12.37 -14.66
CA LEU A 421 -25.86 -12.14 -13.32
C LEU A 421 -26.24 -10.74 -12.81
N ILE A 422 -26.18 -9.72 -13.67
CA ILE A 422 -26.59 -8.36 -13.36
C ILE A 422 -28.10 -8.29 -13.14
N GLU A 423 -28.90 -8.96 -13.96
CA GLU A 423 -30.36 -9.06 -13.79
C GLU A 423 -30.73 -9.76 -12.48
N LYS A 424 -30.03 -10.84 -12.13
CA LYS A 424 -30.21 -11.51 -10.84
C LYS A 424 -29.84 -10.59 -9.68
N GLU A 425 -28.68 -9.94 -9.75
CA GLU A 425 -28.22 -9.02 -8.71
C GLU A 425 -29.15 -7.80 -8.58
N ASN A 426 -29.67 -7.27 -9.70
CA ASN A 426 -30.71 -6.23 -9.73
C ASN A 426 -31.96 -6.69 -8.99
N LYS A 427 -32.46 -7.89 -9.31
CA LYS A 427 -33.66 -8.46 -8.68
C LYS A 427 -33.45 -8.66 -7.18
N ASP A 428 -32.31 -9.22 -6.77
CA ASP A 428 -32.00 -9.47 -5.37
C ASP A 428 -31.81 -8.16 -4.58
N ALA A 429 -31.16 -7.15 -5.18
CA ALA A 429 -30.98 -5.84 -4.57
C ALA A 429 -32.32 -5.12 -4.41
N LEU A 430 -33.18 -5.13 -5.44
CA LEU A 430 -34.51 -4.53 -5.37
C LEU A 430 -35.40 -5.22 -4.32
N ALA A 431 -35.38 -6.55 -4.25
CA ALA A 431 -36.14 -7.29 -3.24
C ALA A 431 -35.71 -6.91 -1.81
N ASN A 432 -34.40 -6.75 -1.57
CA ASN A 432 -33.89 -6.26 -0.29
C ASN A 432 -34.30 -4.80 -0.01
N LEU A 433 -34.22 -3.91 -0.99
CA LEU A 433 -34.64 -2.51 -0.83
C LEU A 433 -36.13 -2.39 -0.52
N GLU A 434 -36.98 -3.17 -1.19
CA GLU A 434 -38.42 -3.22 -0.90
C GLU A 434 -38.70 -3.79 0.49
N THR A 435 -37.94 -4.80 0.94
CA THR A 435 -38.06 -5.32 2.31
C THR A 435 -37.73 -4.25 3.35
N LEU A 436 -36.66 -3.48 3.12
CA LEU A 436 -36.27 -2.38 4.02
C LEU A 436 -37.29 -1.23 3.99
N LYS A 437 -37.87 -0.94 2.83
CA LYS A 437 -38.94 0.04 2.68
C LYS A 437 -40.20 -0.37 3.43
N THR A 438 -40.62 -1.63 3.32
CA THR A 438 -41.76 -2.16 4.09
C THR A 438 -41.50 -2.04 5.58
N ASN A 439 -40.32 -2.45 6.06
CA ASN A 439 -39.97 -2.33 7.47
C ASN A 439 -39.98 -0.87 7.97
N ALA A 440 -39.57 0.09 7.13
CA ALA A 440 -39.63 1.51 7.46
C ALA A 440 -41.08 2.03 7.50
N ASN A 441 -41.91 1.65 6.53
CA ASN A 441 -43.31 2.04 6.48
C ASN A 441 -44.13 1.44 7.63
N ASP A 442 -43.88 0.18 7.99
CA ASP A 442 -44.49 -0.48 9.16
C ASP A 442 -44.10 0.20 10.47
N ALA A 443 -42.92 0.83 10.48
CA ALA A 443 -42.41 1.67 11.55
C ALA A 443 -42.93 3.14 11.46
N GLY A 444 -43.76 3.49 10.47
CA GLY A 444 -44.31 4.83 10.29
C GLY A 444 -43.34 5.86 9.68
N VAL A 445 -42.26 5.40 9.04
CA VAL A 445 -41.24 6.27 8.41
C VAL A 445 -41.39 6.23 6.89
N ASP A 446 -41.57 7.39 6.25
CA ASP A 446 -41.57 7.48 4.78
C ASP A 446 -40.21 7.05 4.23
N CYS A 447 -40.22 6.07 3.31
CA CYS A 447 -39.01 5.46 2.79
C CYS A 447 -38.97 5.44 1.26
N LYS A 448 -37.92 6.05 0.71
CA LYS A 448 -37.59 6.02 -0.72
C LYS A 448 -36.49 5.00 -1.01
N ILE A 449 -36.57 4.34 -2.16
CA ILE A 449 -35.54 3.40 -2.60
C ILE A 449 -34.77 3.96 -3.78
N SER A 450 -33.46 3.73 -3.84
CA SER A 450 -32.64 4.00 -5.02
C SER A 450 -31.67 2.86 -5.31
N LEU A 451 -31.58 2.48 -6.58
CA LEU A 451 -30.62 1.50 -7.06
C LEU A 451 -29.67 2.19 -8.02
N ARG A 452 -28.37 2.13 -7.75
CA ARG A 452 -27.33 2.76 -8.56
C ARG A 452 -26.45 1.72 -9.21
N HIS A 453 -25.90 2.05 -10.37
CA HIS A 453 -24.99 1.22 -11.14
C HIS A 453 -23.71 1.99 -11.38
N GLY A 454 -22.57 1.44 -10.99
CA GLY A 454 -21.30 2.12 -11.18
C GLY A 454 -20.09 1.27 -10.82
N ILE A 455 -18.91 1.70 -11.27
CA ILE A 455 -17.65 0.98 -11.05
C ILE A 455 -17.14 1.20 -9.62
N GLU A 456 -17.31 2.40 -9.07
CA GLU A 456 -16.81 2.80 -7.76
C GLU A 456 -17.95 3.05 -6.76
N ILE A 457 -18.13 2.09 -5.84
CA ILE A 457 -19.23 2.10 -4.85
C ILE A 457 -19.27 3.41 -4.04
N SER A 458 -18.13 3.88 -3.56
CA SER A 458 -18.08 5.10 -2.74
C SER A 458 -18.51 6.35 -3.50
N GLN A 459 -18.24 6.42 -4.81
CA GLN A 459 -18.64 7.56 -5.63
C GLN A 459 -20.16 7.56 -5.82
N GLU A 460 -20.75 6.42 -6.18
CA GLU A 460 -22.20 6.29 -6.34
C GLU A 460 -22.97 6.62 -5.06
N ILE A 461 -22.43 6.25 -3.90
CA ILE A 461 -23.00 6.61 -2.59
C ILE A 461 -22.98 8.13 -2.39
N VAL A 462 -21.85 8.78 -2.67
CA VAL A 462 -21.70 10.23 -2.48
C VAL A 462 -22.61 11.00 -3.44
N ASP A 463 -22.68 10.58 -4.70
CA ASP A 463 -23.51 11.20 -5.72
C ASP A 463 -25.01 11.05 -5.40
N GLU A 464 -25.44 9.89 -4.89
CA GLU A 464 -26.82 9.68 -4.47
C GLU A 464 -27.16 10.49 -3.22
N ALA A 465 -26.23 10.61 -2.27
CA ALA A 465 -26.41 11.48 -1.12
C ALA A 465 -26.60 12.94 -1.57
N GLU A 466 -25.81 13.42 -2.53
CA GLU A 466 -25.90 14.80 -3.03
C GLU A 466 -27.21 15.03 -3.79
N LYS A 467 -27.61 14.08 -4.63
CA LYS A 467 -28.88 14.10 -5.38
C LYS A 467 -30.10 14.12 -4.45
N SER A 468 -30.09 13.28 -3.42
CA SER A 468 -31.18 13.20 -2.43
C SER A 468 -31.12 14.34 -1.39
N ARG A 469 -30.01 15.09 -1.35
CA ARG A 469 -29.67 16.06 -0.31
C ARG A 469 -29.75 15.43 1.07
N ALA A 470 -29.10 14.29 1.25
CA ALA A 470 -29.06 13.58 2.51
C ALA A 470 -28.28 14.38 3.57
N ASP A 471 -28.82 14.49 4.78
CA ASP A 471 -28.16 15.15 5.91
C ASP A 471 -27.15 14.22 6.58
N VAL A 472 -27.39 12.90 6.49
CA VAL A 472 -26.53 11.86 7.02
C VAL A 472 -26.54 10.61 6.13
N ILE A 473 -25.36 10.03 5.92
CA ILE A 473 -25.19 8.71 5.30
C ILE A 473 -24.98 7.67 6.41
N VAL A 474 -25.83 6.65 6.48
CA VAL A 474 -25.74 5.55 7.44
C VAL A 474 -25.17 4.32 6.74
N MET A 475 -24.09 3.78 7.29
CA MET A 475 -23.41 2.60 6.77
C MET A 475 -23.14 1.57 7.86
N GLY A 476 -23.24 0.29 7.52
CA GLY A 476 -22.80 -0.79 8.40
C GLY A 476 -21.27 -0.86 8.52
N ARG A 477 -20.76 -1.16 9.71
CA ARG A 477 -19.34 -1.49 9.89
C ARG A 477 -19.08 -2.92 9.39
N ARG A 478 -18.39 -3.08 8.27
CA ARG A 478 -18.08 -4.40 7.71
C ARG A 478 -17.21 -5.19 8.70
N GLY A 479 -17.70 -6.35 9.15
CA GLY A 479 -16.98 -7.21 10.09
C GLY A 479 -15.86 -7.97 9.40
N TYR A 480 -14.62 -7.50 9.55
CA TYR A 480 -13.46 -8.35 9.28
C TYR A 480 -13.30 -9.39 10.40
N THR A 481 -12.98 -10.64 10.05
CA THR A 481 -12.67 -11.71 11.02
C THR A 481 -11.18 -11.70 11.40
N GLY A 482 -10.84 -12.17 12.61
CA GLY A 482 -9.45 -12.32 13.07
C GLY A 482 -8.72 -11.00 13.36
N LEU A 483 -7.42 -10.93 13.04
CA LEU A 483 -6.55 -9.76 13.28
C LEU A 483 -6.99 -8.47 12.55
N MET A 484 -7.92 -8.58 11.59
CA MET A 484 -8.40 -7.44 10.77
C MET A 484 -9.61 -6.71 11.37
N ARG A 485 -10.13 -7.16 12.53
CA ARG A 485 -11.29 -6.54 13.25
C ARG A 485 -11.12 -5.03 13.52
N VAL A 486 -9.88 -4.56 13.44
CA VAL A 486 -9.41 -3.25 13.88
C VAL A 486 -9.42 -2.18 12.78
N MET A 487 -9.54 -2.58 11.51
CA MET A 487 -9.42 -1.65 10.38
C MET A 487 -10.78 -1.33 9.75
N MET A 488 -11.00 -0.06 9.44
CA MET A 488 -12.17 0.40 8.70
C MET A 488 -12.08 -0.01 7.22
N GLY A 489 -13.21 -0.29 6.59
CA GLY A 489 -13.26 -0.66 5.16
C GLY A 489 -12.88 0.52 4.23
N SER A 490 -12.28 0.21 3.08
CA SER A 490 -11.83 1.22 2.11
C SER A 490 -12.96 2.10 1.56
N ASN A 491 -14.16 1.55 1.35
CA ASN A 491 -15.32 2.32 0.90
C ASN A 491 -15.81 3.29 1.97
N THR A 492 -15.81 2.88 3.24
CA THR A 492 -16.21 3.74 4.37
C THR A 492 -15.27 4.94 4.48
N ALA A 493 -13.96 4.72 4.36
CA ALA A 493 -12.98 5.81 4.36
C ALA A 493 -13.23 6.82 3.24
N LYS A 494 -13.47 6.33 2.02
CA LYS A 494 -13.75 7.18 0.86
C LYS A 494 -15.05 7.95 1.01
N VAL A 495 -16.13 7.31 1.50
CA VAL A 495 -17.41 7.99 1.74
C VAL A 495 -17.25 9.09 2.79
N ILE A 496 -16.57 8.83 3.92
CA ILE A 496 -16.29 9.88 4.92
C ILE A 496 -15.41 10.99 4.32
N GLY A 497 -14.46 10.66 3.45
CA GLY A 497 -13.62 11.65 2.78
C GLY A 497 -14.40 12.58 1.85
N TYR A 498 -15.24 12.02 0.99
CA TYR A 498 -15.88 12.73 -0.14
C TYR A 498 -17.33 13.20 0.11
N ALA A 499 -18.04 12.62 1.08
CA ALA A 499 -19.41 13.04 1.38
C ALA A 499 -19.47 14.52 1.79
N HIS A 500 -20.51 15.21 1.32
CA HIS A 500 -20.84 16.58 1.69
C HIS A 500 -21.57 16.65 3.04
N CYS A 501 -22.02 15.51 3.56
CA CYS A 501 -22.81 15.39 4.79
C CYS A 501 -22.16 14.44 5.82
N SER A 502 -22.75 14.37 7.01
CA SER A 502 -22.24 13.53 8.11
C SER A 502 -22.35 12.04 7.78
N VAL A 503 -21.47 11.21 8.33
CA VAL A 503 -21.49 9.76 8.09
C VAL A 503 -21.61 9.02 9.42
N LEU A 504 -22.67 8.22 9.56
CA LEU A 504 -22.97 7.39 10.72
C LEU A 504 -22.57 5.94 10.43
N ILE A 505 -21.61 5.43 11.19
CA ILE A 505 -21.15 4.04 11.10
C ILE A 505 -21.77 3.21 12.22
N VAL A 506 -22.46 2.13 11.84
CA VAL A 506 -23.22 1.28 12.78
C VAL A 506 -22.60 -0.12 12.83
N PRO A 507 -21.98 -0.51 13.95
CA PRO A 507 -21.60 -1.91 14.21
C PRO A 507 -22.80 -2.85 14.26
N LYS A 508 -22.61 -4.12 13.90
CA LYS A 508 -23.68 -5.15 13.86
C LYS A 508 -24.49 -5.27 15.17
N THR A 509 -23.85 -5.06 16.32
CA THR A 509 -24.46 -5.21 17.65
C THR A 509 -24.88 -3.88 18.27
N ALA A 510 -24.63 -2.75 17.62
CA ALA A 510 -24.92 -1.43 18.16
C ALA A 510 -26.44 -1.19 18.21
N LYS A 511 -26.87 -0.48 19.24
CA LYS A 511 -28.24 0.02 19.40
C LYS A 511 -28.18 1.48 19.76
N ILE A 512 -28.82 2.33 18.97
CA ILE A 512 -28.95 3.76 19.22
C ILE A 512 -30.25 3.94 20.00
N GLU A 513 -30.15 3.91 21.33
CA GLU A 513 -31.30 4.07 22.23
C GLU A 513 -31.54 5.53 22.63
N GLY A 514 -30.64 6.45 22.27
CA GLY A 514 -30.71 7.87 22.57
C GLY A 514 -30.55 8.18 24.06
N LYS A 515 -29.82 7.36 24.82
CA LYS A 515 -29.68 7.53 26.27
C LYS A 515 -28.46 8.39 26.62
N LYS A 516 -27.32 8.08 26.00
CA LYS A 516 -26.05 8.76 26.28
C LYS A 516 -25.20 8.88 25.01
N ILE A 517 -24.91 10.13 24.67
CA ILE A 517 -24.05 10.49 23.54
C ILE A 517 -22.68 10.87 24.08
N LEU A 518 -21.59 10.33 23.53
CA LEU A 518 -20.25 10.84 23.80
C LEU A 518 -19.85 11.83 22.71
N LEU A 519 -19.43 13.02 23.10
CA LEU A 519 -18.88 14.03 22.22
C LEU A 519 -17.36 14.14 22.44
N ALA A 520 -16.57 13.79 21.42
CA ALA A 520 -15.12 13.96 21.46
C ALA A 520 -14.74 15.37 20.98
N VAL A 521 -14.01 16.12 21.81
CA VAL A 521 -13.60 17.50 21.53
C VAL A 521 -12.08 17.66 21.62
N ASP A 522 -11.55 18.54 20.77
CA ASP A 522 -10.10 18.81 20.65
C ASP A 522 -9.81 20.30 20.36
N GLY A 523 -10.80 21.17 20.63
CA GLY A 523 -10.73 22.60 20.40
C GLY A 523 -10.72 23.01 18.94
N SER A 524 -10.87 22.07 18.00
CA SER A 524 -10.92 22.39 16.58
C SER A 524 -12.32 22.85 16.14
N ARG A 525 -12.39 23.61 15.05
CA ARG A 525 -13.66 23.93 14.36
C ARG A 525 -14.49 22.68 14.01
N TYR A 526 -13.83 21.54 13.81
CA TYR A 526 -14.51 20.27 13.51
C TYR A 526 -15.20 19.70 14.75
N SER A 527 -14.58 19.84 15.92
CA SER A 527 -15.23 19.52 17.19
C SER A 527 -16.37 20.46 17.53
N ASP A 528 -16.30 21.73 17.12
CA ASP A 528 -17.38 22.70 17.33
C ASP A 528 -18.61 22.39 16.48
N THR A 529 -18.41 22.00 15.21
CA THR A 529 -19.49 21.49 14.37
C THR A 529 -20.08 20.21 14.97
N ALA A 530 -19.24 19.32 15.52
CA ALA A 530 -19.71 18.12 16.20
C ALA A 530 -20.55 18.44 17.44
N ALA A 531 -20.14 19.41 18.27
CA ALA A 531 -20.90 19.88 19.42
C ALA A 531 -22.28 20.43 19.01
N THR A 532 -22.31 21.19 17.93
CA THR A 532 -23.51 21.76 17.35
C THR A 532 -24.47 20.66 16.83
N THR A 533 -23.95 19.63 16.17
CA THR A 533 -24.73 18.46 15.76
C THR A 533 -25.25 17.66 16.97
N VAL A 534 -24.42 17.49 18.01
CA VAL A 534 -24.83 16.81 19.26
C VAL A 534 -25.93 17.57 19.97
N MET A 535 -25.89 18.91 20.00
CA MET A 535 -26.96 19.72 20.58
C MET A 535 -28.32 19.40 19.93
N SER A 536 -28.38 19.41 18.59
CA SER A 536 -29.59 19.08 17.83
C SER A 536 -30.06 17.65 18.12
N LEU A 537 -29.14 16.69 18.07
CA LEU A 537 -29.44 15.28 18.25
C LEU A 537 -29.90 14.96 19.69
N ALA A 538 -29.23 15.53 20.69
CA ALA A 538 -29.55 15.32 22.10
C ALA A 538 -30.94 15.87 22.45
N LYS A 539 -31.39 16.97 21.83
CA LYS A 539 -32.75 17.49 21.99
C LYS A 539 -33.81 16.53 21.46
N HIS A 540 -33.63 16.00 20.25
CA HIS A 540 -34.58 15.04 19.67
C HIS A 540 -34.61 13.70 20.40
N LEU A 541 -33.44 13.26 20.90
CA LEU A 541 -33.33 11.98 21.59
C LEU A 541 -33.55 12.07 23.10
N HIS A 542 -33.65 13.28 23.67
CA HIS A 542 -33.61 13.53 25.12
C HIS A 542 -32.39 12.87 25.79
N ALA A 543 -31.24 12.90 25.12
CA ALA A 543 -30.03 12.20 25.53
C ALA A 543 -29.15 13.06 26.46
N SER A 544 -28.48 12.40 27.41
CA SER A 544 -27.37 13.01 28.15
C SER A 544 -26.08 12.99 27.32
N VAL A 545 -25.20 13.97 27.51
CA VAL A 545 -23.96 14.12 26.73
C VAL A 545 -22.72 14.00 27.62
N LEU A 546 -21.84 13.05 27.30
CA LEU A 546 -20.51 12.91 27.90
C LEU A 546 -19.48 13.61 27.01
N ILE A 547 -18.94 14.74 27.45
CA ILE A 547 -17.93 15.52 26.72
C ILE A 547 -16.55 15.01 27.11
N VAL A 548 -15.74 14.62 26.12
CA VAL A 548 -14.42 14.02 26.35
C VAL A 548 -13.36 14.76 25.55
N SER A 549 -12.32 15.23 26.23
CA SER A 549 -11.06 15.66 25.62
C SER A 549 -9.94 14.75 26.09
N VAL A 550 -9.03 14.33 25.19
CA VAL A 550 -7.94 13.42 25.53
C VAL A 550 -6.60 14.09 25.32
N VAL A 551 -5.78 14.11 26.38
CA VAL A 551 -4.41 14.60 26.36
C VAL A 551 -3.42 13.43 26.37
N TYR A 552 -2.33 13.52 25.61
CA TYR A 552 -1.26 12.54 25.69
C TYR A 552 -0.57 12.61 27.06
N SER A 553 -0.25 11.43 27.61
CA SER A 553 0.36 11.26 28.94
C SER A 553 1.73 11.93 29.13
N GLU A 554 2.36 12.41 28.05
CA GLU A 554 3.71 13.01 28.05
C GLU A 554 3.70 14.55 27.99
N HIS A 555 2.56 15.20 28.25
CA HIS A 555 2.41 16.65 28.04
C HIS A 555 2.02 17.46 29.30
N GLN A 556 2.64 18.65 29.42
CA GLN A 556 2.59 19.63 30.51
C GLN A 556 1.18 20.08 30.93
N GLU A 557 1.05 20.59 32.17
CA GLU A 557 -0.15 21.20 32.79
C GLU A 557 -0.97 22.10 31.84
N LYS A 558 -0.28 22.81 30.93
CA LYS A 558 -0.91 23.70 29.95
C LYS A 558 -1.94 23.02 29.04
N ARG A 559 -1.65 21.82 28.52
CA ARG A 559 -2.60 21.08 27.65
C ARG A 559 -3.79 20.54 28.43
N TYR A 560 -3.62 20.25 29.71
CA TYR A 560 -4.72 19.87 30.59
C TYR A 560 -5.65 21.06 30.86
N SER A 561 -5.08 22.26 31.06
CA SER A 561 -5.85 23.51 31.16
C SER A 561 -6.66 23.78 29.89
N GLU A 562 -6.01 23.70 28.72
CA GLU A 562 -6.67 23.89 27.41
C GLU A 562 -7.84 22.91 27.21
N ALA A 563 -7.62 21.61 27.48
CA ALA A 563 -8.67 20.60 27.39
C ALA A 563 -9.82 20.85 28.38
N THR A 564 -9.53 21.37 29.57
CA THR A 564 -10.54 21.71 30.57
C THR A 564 -11.37 22.91 30.10
N GLU A 565 -10.72 23.96 29.59
CA GLU A 565 -11.38 25.14 29.02
C GLU A 565 -12.29 24.79 27.84
N GLU A 566 -11.84 23.89 26.96
CA GLU A 566 -12.64 23.38 25.84
C GLU A 566 -13.90 22.66 26.32
N ILE A 567 -13.76 21.76 27.30
CA ILE A 567 -14.90 21.04 27.88
C ILE A 567 -15.87 22.03 28.51
N THR A 568 -15.40 22.96 29.33
CA THR A 568 -16.26 23.98 29.98
C THR A 568 -16.99 24.84 28.95
N ARG A 569 -16.35 25.20 27.84
CA ARG A 569 -16.99 25.97 26.77
C ARG A 569 -18.14 25.20 26.12
N VAL A 570 -17.93 23.92 25.80
CA VAL A 570 -18.95 23.05 25.19
C VAL A 570 -20.06 22.70 26.18
N ASP A 571 -19.70 22.48 27.45
CA ASP A 571 -20.63 22.23 28.55
C ASP A 571 -21.61 23.40 28.73
N ASN A 572 -21.10 24.63 28.79
CA ASN A 572 -21.91 25.84 28.86
C ASN A 572 -22.85 25.97 27.64
N PHE A 573 -22.35 25.68 26.45
CA PHE A 573 -23.16 25.75 25.22
C PHE A 573 -24.33 24.76 25.23
N LEU A 574 -24.10 23.50 25.65
CA LEU A 574 -25.13 22.47 25.69
C LEU A 574 -26.12 22.67 26.85
N THR A 575 -25.64 23.09 28.02
CA THR A 575 -26.49 23.30 29.21
C THR A 575 -27.41 24.51 29.06
N GLN A 576 -26.99 25.57 28.37
CA GLN A 576 -27.86 26.71 28.00
C GLN A 576 -29.08 26.26 27.18
N GLU A 577 -28.94 25.17 26.44
CA GLU A 577 -29.97 24.59 25.59
C GLU A 577 -30.77 23.47 26.30
N GLY A 578 -30.58 23.31 27.61
CA GLY A 578 -31.29 22.36 28.47
C GLY A 578 -30.77 20.92 28.42
N ILE A 579 -29.57 20.69 27.89
CA ILE A 579 -29.00 19.35 27.75
C ILE A 579 -28.15 19.01 28.98
N SER A 580 -28.36 17.82 29.55
CA SER A 580 -27.57 17.30 30.66
C SER A 580 -26.20 16.84 30.19
N THR A 581 -25.13 17.35 30.79
CA THR A 581 -23.74 17.12 30.37
C THR A 581 -22.86 16.58 31.51
N GLU A 582 -21.86 15.77 31.15
CA GLU A 582 -20.75 15.36 32.03
C GLU A 582 -19.44 15.61 31.28
N GLY A 583 -18.53 16.44 31.81
CA GLY A 583 -17.22 16.71 31.20
C GLY A 583 -16.09 15.86 31.78
N ARG A 584 -15.20 15.30 30.94
CA ARG A 584 -14.01 14.55 31.38
C ARG A 584 -12.78 14.80 30.51
N VAL A 585 -11.66 15.20 31.13
CA VAL A 585 -10.33 15.13 30.53
C VAL A 585 -9.74 13.75 30.79
N LEU A 586 -9.33 13.04 29.73
CA LEU A 586 -8.67 11.74 29.83
C LEU A 586 -7.20 11.86 29.46
N SER A 587 -6.38 10.97 30.02
CA SER A 587 -4.96 10.86 29.67
C SER A 587 -4.69 9.56 28.92
N GLY A 588 -3.94 9.63 27.81
CA GLY A 588 -3.52 8.46 27.06
C GLY A 588 -3.61 8.66 25.55
N ARG A 589 -3.73 7.54 24.81
CA ARG A 589 -3.94 7.59 23.37
C ARG A 589 -5.41 7.92 23.08
N PRO A 590 -5.73 8.94 22.24
CA PRO A 590 -7.09 9.42 22.05
C PRO A 590 -8.13 8.36 21.69
N ALA A 591 -7.84 7.51 20.69
CA ALA A 591 -8.81 6.54 20.22
C ALA A 591 -9.13 5.47 21.27
N GLU A 592 -8.11 4.94 21.94
CA GLU A 592 -8.26 3.96 23.02
C GLU A 592 -9.04 4.55 24.20
N ALA A 593 -8.65 5.74 24.67
CA ALA A 593 -9.31 6.39 25.80
C ALA A 593 -10.79 6.71 25.53
N ILE A 594 -11.12 7.18 24.32
CA ILE A 594 -12.50 7.44 23.89
C ILE A 594 -13.33 6.16 23.90
N VAL A 595 -12.81 5.06 23.36
CA VAL A 595 -13.55 3.80 23.29
C VAL A 595 -13.69 3.15 24.66
N GLU A 596 -12.64 3.19 25.48
CA GLU A 596 -12.66 2.67 26.85
C GLU A 596 -13.71 3.40 27.69
N VAL A 597 -13.76 4.74 27.65
CA VAL A 597 -14.77 5.49 28.42
C VAL A 597 -16.17 5.29 27.84
N ALA A 598 -16.32 5.18 26.52
CA ALA A 598 -17.61 4.90 25.89
C ALA A 598 -18.19 3.57 26.39
N ASN A 599 -17.38 2.52 26.41
CA ASN A 599 -17.78 1.20 26.90
C ASN A 599 -18.07 1.24 28.41
N ALA A 600 -17.20 1.87 29.21
CA ALA A 600 -17.37 1.96 30.66
C ALA A 600 -18.63 2.74 31.07
N LYS A 601 -19.04 3.73 30.28
CA LYS A 601 -20.20 4.60 30.55
C LYS A 601 -21.49 4.15 29.87
N GLY A 602 -21.44 3.06 29.10
CA GLY A 602 -22.58 2.52 28.36
C GLY A 602 -23.10 3.48 27.30
N VAL A 603 -22.20 4.14 26.57
CA VAL A 603 -22.53 5.10 25.51
C VAL A 603 -23.06 4.36 24.29
N ASP A 604 -24.18 4.83 23.75
CA ASP A 604 -24.84 4.26 22.57
C ASP A 604 -24.44 4.95 21.25
N LEU A 605 -23.91 6.17 21.31
CA LEU A 605 -23.40 6.90 20.14
C LEU A 605 -22.17 7.75 20.49
N ILE A 606 -21.07 7.57 19.75
CA ILE A 606 -19.92 8.48 19.75
C ILE A 606 -20.08 9.49 18.61
N VAL A 607 -19.86 10.76 18.88
CA VAL A 607 -19.87 11.84 17.90
C VAL A 607 -18.52 12.56 17.91
N MET A 608 -17.96 12.75 16.72
CA MET A 608 -16.67 13.42 16.56
C MET A 608 -16.60 14.18 15.24
N GLY A 609 -15.77 15.23 15.21
CA GLY A 609 -15.48 15.95 13.97
C GLY A 609 -14.60 15.12 13.02
N SER A 610 -14.86 15.23 11.71
CA SER A 610 -13.89 14.82 10.70
C SER A 610 -12.74 15.81 10.69
N HIS A 611 -11.53 15.39 11.08
CA HIS A 611 -10.34 16.23 10.89
C HIS A 611 -10.26 16.68 9.42
N GLY A 612 -10.26 17.98 9.17
CA GLY A 612 -10.19 18.49 7.80
C GLY A 612 -8.76 18.88 7.43
N ARG A 613 -8.10 17.95 6.76
CA ARG A 613 -6.93 18.28 5.95
C ARG A 613 -7.40 19.03 4.70
N THR A 614 -6.74 20.14 4.37
CA THR A 614 -7.03 20.94 3.17
C THR A 614 -6.31 20.39 1.93
N GLY A 615 -6.87 20.60 0.74
CA GLY A 615 -6.22 20.26 -0.54
C GLY A 615 -6.22 18.76 -0.88
N LEU A 616 -5.08 18.25 -1.40
CA LEU A 616 -4.91 16.85 -1.84
C LEU A 616 -5.07 15.81 -0.72
N ASP A 617 -5.04 16.25 0.55
CA ASP A 617 -5.16 15.41 1.74
C ASP A 617 -6.63 15.22 2.21
N ARG A 618 -7.63 15.78 1.50
CA ARG A 618 -9.09 15.61 1.76
C ARG A 618 -9.53 14.13 1.79
N VAL A 619 -8.70 13.24 1.24
CA VAL A 619 -8.94 11.79 1.09
C VAL A 619 -8.60 11.00 2.36
N LEU A 620 -7.84 11.57 3.32
CA LEU A 620 -7.35 10.84 4.48
C LEU A 620 -8.17 11.14 5.73
N LEU A 621 -8.90 10.13 6.22
CA LEU A 621 -9.56 10.17 7.52
C LEU A 621 -8.53 10.40 8.64
N GLY A 622 -8.90 11.19 9.66
CA GLY A 622 -8.06 11.38 10.84
C GLY A 622 -7.73 10.05 11.52
N SER A 623 -6.49 9.88 11.97
CA SER A 623 -6.00 8.63 12.59
C SER A 623 -6.78 8.24 13.85
N VAL A 624 -7.32 9.22 14.57
CA VAL A 624 -8.18 8.99 15.74
C VAL A 624 -9.55 8.47 15.30
N SER A 625 -10.21 9.13 14.34
CA SER A 625 -11.53 8.73 13.85
C SER A 625 -11.51 7.32 13.25
N ASP A 626 -10.49 6.99 12.45
CA ASP A 626 -10.33 5.66 11.86
C ASP A 626 -10.25 4.56 12.93
N ARG A 627 -9.43 4.78 13.96
CA ARG A 627 -9.29 3.85 15.09
C ARG A 627 -10.56 3.76 15.93
N VAL A 628 -11.20 4.88 16.25
CA VAL A 628 -12.46 4.87 17.01
C VAL A 628 -13.52 4.06 16.28
N ILE A 629 -13.69 4.25 14.97
CA ILE A 629 -14.62 3.45 14.15
C ILE A 629 -14.25 1.96 14.16
N GLY A 630 -12.95 1.65 14.12
CA GLY A 630 -12.46 0.28 14.17
C GLY A 630 -12.75 -0.43 15.51
N TYR A 631 -12.57 0.26 16.63
CA TYR A 631 -12.65 -0.31 17.98
C TYR A 631 -14.03 -0.19 18.64
N ALA A 632 -14.83 0.83 18.30
CA ALA A 632 -16.10 1.09 18.97
C ALA A 632 -17.11 -0.06 18.79
N GLU A 633 -17.78 -0.40 19.89
CA GLU A 633 -18.90 -1.34 19.90
C GLU A 633 -20.25 -0.64 19.67
N CYS A 634 -20.32 0.66 19.97
CA CYS A 634 -21.46 1.54 19.70
C CYS A 634 -21.34 2.26 18.34
N ALA A 635 -22.39 2.97 17.94
CA ALA A 635 -22.40 3.71 16.68
C ALA A 635 -21.43 4.90 16.73
N VAL A 636 -20.85 5.28 15.59
CA VAL A 636 -19.92 6.42 15.48
C VAL A 636 -20.39 7.36 14.39
N LEU A 637 -20.73 8.59 14.76
CA LEU A 637 -21.08 9.67 13.85
C LEU A 637 -19.86 10.55 13.61
N VAL A 638 -19.41 10.60 12.35
CA VAL A 638 -18.37 11.52 11.91
C VAL A 638 -19.02 12.73 11.26
N VAL A 639 -18.86 13.88 11.91
CA VAL A 639 -19.47 15.15 11.48
C VAL A 639 -18.56 15.86 10.48
N LYS A 640 -19.12 16.29 9.35
CA LYS A 640 -18.43 17.12 8.36
C LYS A 640 -18.53 18.59 8.75
N ALA A 641 -17.39 19.28 8.82
CA ALA A 641 -17.39 20.75 8.80
C ALA A 641 -17.52 21.23 7.35
N ALA A 642 -18.29 22.30 7.17
CA ALA A 642 -18.47 22.95 5.88
C ALA A 642 -17.21 23.68 5.39
#